data_AF-F5Y0H5-F1
#
_entry.id   AF-F5Y0H5-F1
#
_cell.length_a   1.000
_cell.length_b   1.000
_cell.length_c   1.000
_cell.angle_alpha   90.00
_cell.angle_beta   90.00
_cell.angle_gamma   90.00
#
_symmetry.space_group_name_H-M   'P 1'
#
loop_
_entity.id
_entity.type
_entity.pdbx_description
1 polymer ?
#
loop_
_entity_poly.entity_id
_entity_poly.type
_entity_poly.pdbx_seq_one_letter_code
_entity_poly.pdbx_strand_id
1 'polypeptide(L)'
;MRLFPVLHPSHESVTSSFAMHQSPIRIPSLAAKLSLLAVAAIVAGCSVTPRQATQDEVRQRVKADTQGMHVGQAPIAGPVTLEEAIARTLKYNLDYRLKKMESALALGLNDYAGYDMLPKLLASAGYRDRSNDSGGTSIGIVDRVQSLRPSTSEERNYATASAEFSWNVLDFGVSYYRARQQADQYLVAEERRRKVVQNMVQDVRAAYWRALGAQRLAAQTQEVLERAHLALARSREAETQRVISPAQALNYQRALLDAISLLNQRRQDLEFANRELAALMNVEPGVPFTVADTAEARLPAVPGNVRQLEELALLQRPELREEDFKKRITADEARRQLLGMLPGISLEAGRQYSSNDLLFNSAWTQGSARISWNLLQLLALPSLRSAQDQQVRTDEARRMALSMAVMTQLRISVERYRLAVEDFKLADTAAQVDKRLADYARASVAARLDSELEVIRTQARSVLGSYQRANAYAGAQIAFGRLYNSLGFDPLPDNFHQDDIPRLAERVRAHLRATEQDTLKMTSNLFGHPPAVSVRLVGVDDPVLQARMRAQIGEVFRRNEMEVDAARGVPLTFTLQREFRDGLERARWVIAMANGRGEVKGEAQYASTLPPQARGSVYEATLAAALTSKLPELRTWLAAAAREAQP
;
A
#
# COMPACT_ATOMS: atom_id res chain seq x y z
N MET A 1 2.51 40.54 33.68
CA MET A 1 1.77 41.07 34.83
C MET A 1 1.92 40.04 35.96
N ARG A 2 2.86 40.29 36.90
CA ARG A 2 2.62 40.43 38.36
C ARG A 2 2.42 39.07 39.07
N LEU A 3 3.00 38.73 40.23
CA LEU A 3 3.75 39.38 41.32
C LEU A 3 4.33 38.21 42.17
N PHE A 4 5.65 38.16 42.48
CA PHE A 4 6.29 38.34 43.82
C PHE A 4 6.02 37.24 44.90
N PRO A 5 6.80 37.12 46.02
CA PRO A 5 8.03 37.83 46.43
C PRO A 5 9.16 36.96 47.04
N VAL A 6 10.30 37.63 47.21
CA VAL A 6 11.43 37.37 48.12
C VAL A 6 11.04 37.62 49.58
N LEU A 7 11.52 36.82 50.54
CA LEU A 7 11.69 37.21 51.95
C LEU A 7 12.80 36.35 52.62
N HIS A 8 13.80 37.03 53.15
CA HIS A 8 14.75 36.62 54.20
C HIS A 8 14.51 37.61 55.38
N PRO A 9 15.11 37.46 56.58
CA PRO A 9 15.60 36.28 57.31
C PRO A 9 15.12 36.30 58.79
N SER A 10 15.43 35.26 59.58
CA SER A 10 15.54 35.42 61.04
C SER A 10 16.60 34.49 61.62
N HIS A 11 17.46 35.10 62.41
CA HIS A 11 18.56 34.55 63.18
C HIS A 11 18.10 33.45 64.16
N GLU A 12 18.90 32.40 64.28
CA GLU A 12 19.13 31.78 65.58
C GLU A 12 20.59 31.30 65.67
N SER A 13 21.26 31.85 66.67
CA SER A 13 22.65 31.62 67.05
C SER A 13 22.75 30.39 67.95
N VAL A 14 23.60 29.42 67.60
CA VAL A 14 24.17 28.49 68.57
C VAL A 14 25.68 28.50 68.42
N THR A 15 26.31 29.05 69.44
CA THR A 15 27.74 29.01 69.71
C THR A 15 28.14 27.60 70.16
N SER A 16 29.14 27.02 69.52
CA SER A 16 29.97 26.00 70.17
C SER A 16 31.43 26.18 69.74
N SER A 17 32.25 26.44 70.75
CA SER A 17 33.69 26.63 70.68
C SER A 17 34.36 25.27 70.54
N PHE A 18 35.23 25.09 69.54
CA PHE A 18 36.21 24.00 69.52
C PHE A 18 37.56 24.50 69.03
N ALA A 19 38.58 24.08 69.79
CA ALA A 19 39.94 24.57 69.78
C ALA A 19 40.69 24.35 68.46
N MET A 20 41.51 25.33 68.13
CA MET A 20 42.40 25.35 66.98
C MET A 20 43.62 24.45 67.24
N HIS A 21 43.73 23.33 66.52
CA HIS A 21 44.95 22.52 66.43
C HIS A 21 45.55 22.70 65.03
N GLN A 22 46.65 23.47 64.95
CA GLN A 22 47.39 23.65 63.71
C GLN A 22 48.16 22.36 63.38
N SER A 23 47.75 21.69 62.30
CA SER A 23 48.52 20.61 61.67
C SER A 23 49.11 21.13 60.34
N PRO A 24 50.34 20.77 59.96
CA PRO A 24 50.98 21.32 58.77
C PRO A 24 50.30 20.82 57.49
N ILE A 25 49.96 21.74 56.61
CA ILE A 25 49.38 21.48 55.29
C ILE A 25 50.44 20.77 54.43
N ARG A 26 50.27 19.45 54.21
CA ARG A 26 51.05 18.70 53.21
C ARG A 26 50.52 19.06 51.81
N ILE A 27 51.39 19.64 50.99
CA ILE A 27 51.14 19.88 49.57
C ILE A 27 50.93 18.52 48.88
N PRO A 28 49.81 18.28 48.16
CA PRO A 28 49.60 17.02 47.46
C PRO A 28 50.63 16.87 46.33
N SER A 29 51.24 15.69 46.24
CA SER A 29 52.25 15.34 45.24
C SER A 29 51.71 15.44 43.80
N LEU A 30 52.60 15.69 42.83
CA LEU A 30 52.27 15.82 41.41
C LEU A 30 51.46 14.62 40.87
N ALA A 31 51.70 13.43 41.42
CA ALA A 31 51.00 12.19 41.09
C ALA A 31 49.51 12.22 41.47
N ALA A 32 49.15 12.80 42.62
CA ALA A 32 47.75 12.91 43.06
C ALA A 32 46.96 13.92 42.21
N LYS A 33 47.63 14.94 41.68
CA LYS A 33 47.03 15.90 40.73
C LYS A 33 46.85 15.26 39.35
N LEU A 34 47.79 14.43 38.89
CA LEU A 34 47.66 13.68 37.64
C LEU A 34 46.55 12.63 37.69
N SER A 35 46.39 11.92 38.81
CA SER A 35 45.32 10.93 38.97
C SER A 35 43.93 11.57 39.02
N LEU A 36 43.80 12.74 39.65
CA LEU A 36 42.53 13.49 39.66
C LEU A 36 42.17 14.01 38.25
N LEU A 37 43.17 14.44 37.47
CA LEU A 37 42.99 14.87 36.08
C LEU A 37 42.60 13.70 35.15
N ALA A 38 43.20 12.53 35.36
CA ALA A 38 42.88 11.31 34.61
C ALA A 38 41.46 10.82 34.92
N VAL A 39 41.05 10.83 36.19
CA VAL A 39 39.68 10.48 36.59
C VAL A 39 38.66 11.50 36.04
N ALA A 40 38.98 12.80 36.05
CA ALA A 40 38.13 13.82 35.45
C ALA A 40 38.01 13.67 33.92
N ALA A 41 39.09 13.29 33.22
CA ALA A 41 39.07 13.02 31.78
C ALA A 41 38.23 11.78 31.42
N ILE A 42 38.28 10.73 32.26
CA ILE A 42 37.46 9.51 32.08
C ILE A 42 35.98 9.81 32.34
N VAL A 43 35.64 10.66 33.32
CA VAL A 43 34.24 11.02 33.63
C VAL A 43 33.66 12.01 32.60
N ALA A 44 34.44 12.97 32.09
CA ALA A 44 34.00 13.89 31.04
C ALA A 44 33.79 13.20 29.68
N GLY A 45 34.53 12.12 29.41
CA GLY A 45 34.36 11.27 28.22
C GLY A 45 33.03 10.52 28.14
N CYS A 46 32.26 10.45 29.24
CA CYS A 46 30.97 9.77 29.31
C CYS A 46 29.76 10.68 29.06
N SER A 47 29.96 11.98 28.78
CA SER A 47 28.85 12.87 28.40
C SER A 47 28.57 12.78 26.91
N VAL A 48 27.70 11.84 26.52
CA VAL A 48 27.15 11.78 25.15
C VAL A 48 26.14 12.91 25.00
N THR A 49 26.64 14.09 24.66
CA THR A 49 25.80 15.24 24.33
C THR A 49 25.29 15.09 22.89
N PRO A 50 23.97 15.18 22.64
CA PRO A 50 23.44 15.09 21.29
C PRO A 50 23.96 16.26 20.46
N ARG A 51 24.78 15.99 19.44
CA ARG A 51 25.23 17.00 18.48
C ARG A 51 24.27 17.03 17.30
N GLN A 52 23.80 18.21 16.93
CA GLN A 52 23.09 18.40 15.68
C GLN A 52 24.04 18.17 14.50
N ALA A 53 23.51 17.65 13.39
CA ALA A 53 24.30 17.45 12.18
C ALA A 53 24.86 18.79 11.67
N THR A 54 26.14 18.81 11.31
CA THR A 54 26.78 20.01 10.75
C THR A 54 26.33 20.25 9.31
N GLN A 55 26.48 21.48 8.80
CA GLN A 55 26.12 21.78 7.41
C GLN A 55 26.95 20.96 6.40
N ASP A 56 28.20 20.63 6.71
CA ASP A 56 29.05 19.83 5.83
C ASP A 56 28.65 18.36 5.83
N GLU A 57 28.28 17.79 6.99
CA GLU A 57 27.68 16.45 7.08
C GLU A 57 26.38 16.38 6.28
N VAL A 58 25.54 17.43 6.35
CA VAL A 58 24.31 17.54 5.57
C VAL A 58 24.62 17.57 4.07
N ARG A 59 25.59 18.37 3.62
CA ARG A 59 25.99 18.44 2.20
C ARG A 59 26.55 17.12 1.70
N GLN A 60 27.41 16.47 2.48
CA GLN A 60 27.99 15.18 2.13
C GLN A 60 26.92 14.09 2.03
N ARG A 61 25.97 14.06 2.98
CA ARG A 61 24.80 13.18 2.91
C ARG A 61 23.96 13.46 1.66
N VAL A 62 23.60 14.72 1.37
CA VAL A 62 22.81 15.06 0.18
C VAL A 62 23.51 14.56 -1.09
N LYS A 63 24.82 14.73 -1.20
CA LYS A 63 25.60 14.24 -2.34
C LYS A 63 25.59 12.71 -2.43
N ALA A 64 25.79 12.01 -1.32
CA ALA A 64 25.78 10.55 -1.27
C ALA A 64 24.38 9.98 -1.58
N ASP A 65 23.33 10.57 -1.00
CA ASP A 65 21.95 10.14 -1.19
C ASP A 65 21.50 10.36 -2.64
N THR A 66 21.73 11.55 -3.20
CA THR A 66 21.36 11.85 -4.60
C THR A 66 22.10 10.97 -5.61
N GLN A 67 23.38 10.68 -5.37
CA GLN A 67 24.13 9.71 -6.17
C GLN A 67 23.56 8.30 -6.03
N GLY A 68 23.11 7.91 -4.84
CA GLY A 68 22.58 6.58 -4.52
C GLY A 68 21.14 6.31 -5.01
N MET A 69 20.32 7.34 -5.20
CA MET A 69 18.88 7.21 -5.52
C MET A 69 18.61 6.51 -6.86
N HIS A 70 19.47 6.71 -7.87
CA HIS A 70 19.26 6.24 -9.24
C HIS A 70 20.31 5.23 -9.74
N VAL A 71 21.16 4.68 -8.86
CA VAL A 71 22.21 3.72 -9.24
C VAL A 71 21.62 2.40 -9.73
N GLY A 72 22.13 1.88 -10.84
CA GLY A 72 21.83 0.53 -11.32
C GLY A 72 20.42 0.37 -11.90
N GLN A 73 19.76 1.46 -12.27
CA GLN A 73 18.47 1.42 -12.94
C GLN A 73 18.62 1.07 -14.43
N ALA A 74 17.81 0.13 -14.90
CA ALA A 74 17.71 -0.16 -16.33
C ALA A 74 17.06 1.03 -17.06
N PRO A 75 17.61 1.51 -18.19
CA PRO A 75 17.03 2.61 -18.95
C PRO A 75 15.64 2.26 -19.50
N ILE A 76 14.83 3.27 -19.81
CA ILE A 76 13.55 3.09 -20.50
C ILE A 76 13.85 3.02 -22.00
N ALA A 77 13.74 1.83 -22.58
CA ALA A 77 14.10 1.58 -23.98
C ALA A 77 12.92 1.80 -24.96
N GLY A 78 11.68 1.91 -24.46
CA GLY A 78 10.49 2.05 -25.29
C GLY A 78 9.24 2.41 -24.48
N PRO A 79 8.04 2.34 -25.10
CA PRO A 79 6.79 2.66 -24.41
C PRO A 79 6.54 1.73 -23.22
N VAL A 80 6.37 2.31 -22.04
CA VAL A 80 6.22 1.58 -20.79
C VAL A 80 4.82 0.97 -20.69
N THR A 81 4.74 -0.35 -20.53
CA THR A 81 3.48 -1.07 -20.27
C THR A 81 3.10 -1.03 -18.79
N LEU A 82 1.83 -1.33 -18.45
CA LEU A 82 1.38 -1.37 -17.05
C LEU A 82 2.24 -2.34 -16.22
N GLU A 83 2.55 -3.51 -16.77
CA GLU A 83 3.31 -4.52 -16.06
C GLU A 83 4.78 -4.14 -15.91
N GLU A 84 5.36 -3.46 -16.91
CA GLU A 84 6.70 -2.88 -16.80
C GLU A 84 6.75 -1.78 -15.74
N ALA A 85 5.74 -0.90 -15.70
CA ALA A 85 5.65 0.15 -14.69
C ALA A 85 5.63 -0.43 -13.27
N ILE A 86 4.79 -1.45 -13.03
CA ILE A 86 4.74 -2.16 -11.75
C ILE A 86 6.09 -2.83 -11.46
N ALA A 87 6.70 -3.51 -12.43
CA ALA A 87 8.01 -4.15 -12.27
C ALA A 87 9.11 -3.15 -11.88
N ARG A 88 9.14 -1.97 -12.54
CA ARG A 88 10.08 -0.88 -12.23
C ARG A 88 9.86 -0.33 -10.83
N THR A 89 8.61 -0.07 -10.44
CA THR A 89 8.28 0.37 -9.07
C THR A 89 8.73 -0.66 -8.04
N LEU A 90 8.39 -1.93 -8.21
CA LEU A 90 8.79 -2.97 -7.25
C LEU A 90 10.30 -3.18 -7.17
N LYS A 91 11.04 -2.90 -8.25
CA LYS A 91 12.50 -3.04 -8.28
C LYS A 91 13.26 -1.83 -7.75
N TYR A 92 12.78 -0.62 -8.03
CA TYR A 92 13.53 0.61 -7.81
C TYR A 92 12.92 1.56 -6.78
N ASN A 93 11.69 1.33 -6.30
CA ASN A 93 11.08 2.20 -5.31
C ASN A 93 11.81 2.13 -3.96
N LEU A 94 12.10 3.30 -3.40
CA LEU A 94 12.89 3.46 -2.18
C LEU A 94 12.13 3.05 -0.91
N ASP A 95 10.81 3.25 -0.85
CA ASP A 95 9.98 2.86 0.29
C ASP A 95 9.92 1.33 0.41
N TYR A 96 9.83 0.63 -0.73
CA TYR A 96 9.88 -0.82 -0.76
C TYR A 96 11.24 -1.34 -0.34
N ARG A 97 12.32 -0.72 -0.86
CA ARG A 97 13.70 -1.04 -0.46
C ARG A 97 13.90 -0.88 1.05
N LEU A 98 13.36 0.18 1.65
CA LEU A 98 13.40 0.39 3.09
C LEU A 98 12.68 -0.74 3.83
N LYS A 99 11.43 -1.08 3.47
CA LYS A 99 10.68 -2.18 4.13
C LYS A 99 11.34 -3.54 3.96
N LYS A 100 12.00 -3.77 2.83
CA LYS A 100 12.84 -4.96 2.64
C LYS A 100 14.03 -4.97 3.60
N MET A 101 14.73 -3.85 3.76
CA MET A 101 15.87 -3.75 4.69
C MET A 101 15.42 -3.89 6.15
N GLU A 102 14.26 -3.35 6.52
CA GLU A 102 13.65 -3.57 7.84
C GLU A 102 13.33 -5.05 8.09
N SER A 103 12.75 -5.74 7.10
CA SER A 103 12.50 -7.19 7.20
C SER A 103 13.80 -8.01 7.30
N ALA A 104 14.80 -7.70 6.47
CA ALA A 104 16.10 -8.35 6.52
C ALA A 104 16.82 -8.12 7.86
N LEU A 105 16.70 -6.92 8.43
CA LEU A 105 17.18 -6.62 9.77
C LEU A 105 16.43 -7.44 10.83
N ALA A 106 15.10 -7.52 10.74
CA ALA A 106 14.29 -8.31 11.67
C ALA A 106 14.65 -9.81 11.61
N LEU A 107 14.94 -10.33 10.41
CA LEU A 107 15.44 -11.69 10.20
C LEU A 107 16.82 -11.88 10.84
N GLY A 108 17.77 -10.97 10.58
CA GLY A 108 19.10 -11.04 11.20
C GLY A 108 19.06 -10.97 12.73
N LEU A 109 18.16 -10.16 13.29
CA LEU A 109 17.91 -10.11 14.74
C LEU A 109 17.28 -11.41 15.26
N ASN A 110 16.37 -12.02 14.49
CA ASN A 110 15.79 -13.34 14.83
C ASN A 110 16.88 -14.41 14.89
N ASP A 111 17.76 -14.45 13.90
CA ASP A 111 18.87 -15.40 13.87
C ASP A 111 19.85 -15.12 15.03
N TYR A 112 20.15 -13.85 15.31
CA TYR A 112 20.97 -13.44 16.44
C TYR A 112 20.38 -13.88 17.79
N ALA A 113 19.07 -13.71 17.98
CA ALA A 113 18.38 -14.12 19.20
C ALA A 113 18.44 -15.65 19.42
N GLY A 114 18.69 -16.43 18.37
CA GLY A 114 19.04 -17.85 18.45
C GLY A 114 20.28 -18.12 19.30
N TYR A 115 21.31 -17.28 19.18
CA TYR A 115 22.60 -17.46 19.86
C TYR A 115 22.55 -17.06 21.35
N ASP A 116 21.63 -16.19 21.76
CA ASP A 116 21.42 -15.81 23.17
C ASP A 116 21.05 -17.02 24.06
N MET A 117 20.51 -18.09 23.45
CA MET A 117 20.17 -19.33 24.15
C MET A 117 21.38 -20.24 24.40
N LEU A 118 22.53 -19.98 23.79
CA LEU A 118 23.70 -20.84 23.95
C LEU A 118 24.36 -20.63 25.31
N PRO A 119 24.95 -21.68 25.90
CA PRO A 119 25.87 -21.53 27.01
C PRO A 119 27.03 -20.59 26.65
N LYS A 120 27.51 -19.82 27.63
CA LYS A 120 28.57 -18.84 27.44
C LYS A 120 29.93 -19.45 27.77
N LEU A 121 30.88 -19.32 26.86
CA LEU A 121 32.29 -19.60 27.14
C LEU A 121 33.01 -18.27 27.35
N LEU A 122 33.47 -18.03 28.57
CA LEU A 122 34.11 -16.79 28.97
C LEU A 122 35.58 -17.06 29.26
N ALA A 123 36.46 -16.39 28.52
CA ALA A 123 37.88 -16.28 28.87
C ALA A 123 38.08 -14.99 29.66
N SER A 124 38.55 -15.09 30.89
CA SER A 124 38.82 -13.92 31.73
C SER A 124 40.28 -13.88 32.16
N ALA A 125 40.81 -12.67 32.25
CA ALA A 125 42.10 -12.40 32.87
C ALA A 125 41.93 -11.22 33.81
N GLY A 126 42.54 -11.30 34.99
CA GLY A 126 42.36 -10.32 36.04
C GLY A 126 43.65 -10.12 36.82
N TYR A 127 43.73 -8.97 37.47
CA TYR A 127 44.77 -8.67 38.44
C TYR A 127 44.08 -8.18 39.70
N ARG A 128 44.38 -8.81 40.82
CA ARG A 128 43.87 -8.40 42.13
C ARG A 128 45.00 -7.74 42.89
N ASP A 129 44.70 -6.64 43.58
CA ASP A 129 45.60 -5.96 44.50
C ASP A 129 44.84 -5.68 45.80
N ARG A 130 45.51 -5.89 46.94
CA ARG A 130 44.95 -5.67 48.28
C ARG A 130 45.95 -4.90 49.13
N SER A 131 45.43 -3.96 49.91
CA SER A 131 46.22 -3.22 50.89
C SER A 131 46.56 -4.05 52.15
N ASN A 132 45.92 -5.19 52.35
CA ASN A 132 46.13 -6.08 53.49
C ASN A 132 46.20 -7.56 53.08
N ASP A 133 46.82 -8.37 53.93
CA ASP A 133 46.91 -9.81 53.75
C ASP A 133 45.56 -10.48 53.98
N SER A 134 45.29 -11.56 53.24
CA SER A 134 44.12 -12.43 53.45
C SER A 134 44.38 -13.40 54.61
N GLY A 135 44.36 -12.90 55.85
CA GLY A 135 44.74 -13.68 57.03
C GLY A 135 43.64 -14.58 57.61
N GLY A 136 43.97 -15.83 57.96
CA GLY A 136 43.12 -16.78 58.68
C GLY A 136 43.90 -17.95 59.27
N THR A 137 43.26 -18.80 60.08
CA THR A 137 43.82 -20.10 60.49
C THR A 137 43.42 -21.17 59.47
N SER A 138 44.34 -22.03 59.08
CA SER A 138 44.17 -23.04 58.01
C SER A 138 44.49 -24.44 58.51
N ILE A 139 44.10 -25.46 57.74
CA ILE A 139 44.41 -26.87 57.98
C ILE A 139 45.36 -27.32 56.87
N GLY A 140 46.47 -27.96 57.24
CA GLY A 140 47.45 -28.46 56.28
C GLY A 140 46.86 -29.46 55.29
N ILE A 141 47.25 -29.36 54.02
CA ILE A 141 46.69 -30.20 52.93
C ILE A 141 47.18 -31.65 53.06
N VAL A 142 48.44 -31.85 53.49
CA VAL A 142 49.11 -33.17 53.58
C VAL A 142 48.88 -33.84 54.94
N ASP A 143 49.14 -33.13 56.03
CA ASP A 143 49.16 -33.64 57.40
C ASP A 143 47.84 -33.42 58.16
N ARG A 144 46.93 -32.60 57.62
CA ARG A 144 45.62 -32.25 58.22
C ARG A 144 45.70 -31.63 59.61
N VAL A 145 46.86 -31.08 60.00
CA VAL A 145 47.06 -30.39 61.28
C VAL A 145 46.60 -28.94 61.16
N GLN A 146 45.89 -28.43 62.17
CA GLN A 146 45.43 -27.05 62.23
C GLN A 146 46.57 -26.10 62.64
N SER A 147 46.76 -25.02 61.87
CA SER A 147 47.66 -23.93 62.25
C SER A 147 47.00 -23.01 63.27
N LEU A 148 47.62 -22.86 64.45
CA LEU A 148 47.18 -21.92 65.51
C LEU A 148 47.69 -20.49 65.30
N ARG A 149 48.58 -20.29 64.33
CA ARG A 149 49.12 -18.99 63.92
C ARG A 149 48.36 -18.47 62.70
N PRO A 150 47.90 -17.21 62.68
CA PRO A 150 47.32 -16.61 61.49
C PRO A 150 48.27 -16.74 60.31
N SER A 151 47.74 -17.20 59.20
CA SER A 151 48.45 -17.50 57.96
C SER A 151 47.67 -16.93 56.79
N THR A 152 48.34 -16.57 55.71
CA THR A 152 47.68 -16.22 54.45
C THR A 152 47.97 -17.31 53.43
N SER A 153 46.99 -17.56 52.56
CA SER A 153 47.13 -18.42 51.37
C SER A 153 47.01 -17.62 50.08
N GLU A 154 46.95 -16.29 50.20
CA GLU A 154 46.86 -15.36 49.08
C GLU A 154 47.90 -14.24 49.21
N GLU A 155 48.63 -14.00 48.13
CA GLU A 155 49.43 -12.80 47.98
C GLU A 155 48.55 -11.55 47.90
N ARG A 156 49.12 -10.40 48.27
CA ARG A 156 48.42 -9.11 48.17
C ARG A 156 48.11 -8.75 46.73
N ASN A 157 48.98 -9.14 45.82
CA ASN A 157 48.84 -8.91 44.41
C ASN A 157 49.10 -10.20 43.62
N TYR A 158 48.15 -10.57 42.77
CA TYR A 158 48.32 -11.71 41.88
C TYR A 158 47.44 -11.56 40.63
N ALA A 159 47.93 -12.12 39.53
CA ALA A 159 47.16 -12.27 38.30
C ALA A 159 46.40 -13.59 38.30
N THR A 160 45.19 -13.57 37.74
CA THR A 160 44.32 -14.72 37.51
C THR A 160 43.98 -14.82 36.03
N ALA A 161 43.86 -16.04 35.52
CA ALA A 161 43.31 -16.31 34.19
C ALA A 161 42.33 -17.48 34.27
N SER A 162 41.25 -17.42 33.50
CA SER A 162 40.25 -18.48 33.49
C SER A 162 39.62 -18.67 32.11
N ALA A 163 39.21 -19.90 31.85
CA ALA A 163 38.31 -20.25 30.76
C ALA A 163 37.15 -21.04 31.35
N GLU A 164 35.97 -20.40 31.39
CA GLU A 164 34.80 -20.90 32.11
C GLU A 164 33.60 -21.01 31.18
N PHE A 165 33.02 -22.20 31.16
CA PHE A 165 31.73 -22.46 30.57
C PHE A 165 30.65 -22.18 31.63
N SER A 166 29.68 -21.35 31.28
CA SER A 166 28.55 -21.02 32.15
C SER A 166 27.23 -21.24 31.43
N TRP A 167 26.31 -21.94 32.08
CA TRP A 167 24.96 -22.17 31.60
C TRP A 167 23.96 -21.85 32.69
N ASN A 168 23.05 -20.91 32.41
CA ASN A 168 21.96 -20.57 33.28
C ASN A 168 20.64 -21.06 32.66
N VAL A 169 20.00 -22.02 33.33
CA VAL A 169 18.77 -22.67 32.86
C VAL A 169 17.61 -21.67 32.79
N LEU A 170 17.55 -20.72 33.72
CA LEU A 170 16.54 -19.68 33.72
C LEU A 170 16.78 -18.68 32.58
N ASP A 171 18.03 -18.23 32.40
CA ASP A 171 18.39 -17.33 31.30
C ASP A 171 18.11 -17.98 29.94
N PHE A 172 18.32 -19.29 29.81
CA PHE A 172 17.94 -20.05 28.63
C PHE A 172 16.43 -19.94 28.36
N GLY A 173 15.58 -20.19 29.37
CA GLY A 173 14.13 -20.09 29.20
C GLY A 173 13.66 -18.65 28.91
N VAL A 174 14.26 -17.64 29.53
CA VAL A 174 14.00 -16.22 29.22
C VAL A 174 14.39 -15.91 27.77
N SER A 175 15.57 -16.37 27.34
CA SER A 175 16.09 -16.15 25.99
C SER A 175 15.28 -16.89 24.93
N TYR A 176 14.73 -18.07 25.24
CA TYR A 176 13.81 -18.80 24.37
C TYR A 176 12.54 -18.00 24.05
N TYR A 177 11.90 -17.39 25.06
CA TYR A 177 10.76 -16.51 24.80
C TYR A 177 11.16 -15.24 24.05
N ARG A 178 12.34 -14.67 24.31
CA ARG A 178 12.88 -13.54 23.53
C ARG A 178 13.06 -13.91 22.06
N ALA A 179 13.62 -15.09 21.77
CA ALA A 179 13.81 -15.58 20.41
C ALA A 179 12.46 -15.78 19.69
N ARG A 180 11.47 -16.38 20.36
CA ARG A 180 10.10 -16.49 19.83
C ARG A 180 9.47 -15.14 19.49
N GLN A 181 9.65 -14.15 20.36
CA GLN A 181 9.15 -12.80 20.09
C GLN A 181 9.83 -12.16 18.90
N GLN A 182 11.13 -12.36 18.74
CA GLN A 182 11.87 -11.85 17.58
C GLN A 182 11.42 -12.53 16.27
N ALA A 183 11.10 -13.83 16.32
CA ALA A 183 10.49 -14.54 15.21
C ALA A 183 9.13 -13.94 14.83
N ASP A 184 8.28 -13.64 15.81
CA ASP A 184 6.99 -12.99 15.56
C ASP A 184 7.16 -11.54 15.08
N GLN A 185 8.18 -10.80 15.54
CA GLN A 185 8.50 -9.47 15.01
C GLN A 185 8.95 -9.51 13.54
N TYR A 186 9.69 -10.55 13.12
CA TYR A 186 10.00 -10.78 11.72
C TYR A 186 8.72 -11.01 10.90
N LEU A 187 7.78 -11.82 11.39
CA LEU A 187 6.49 -12.03 10.71
C LEU A 187 5.67 -10.73 10.60
N VAL A 188 5.69 -9.89 11.62
CA VAL A 188 5.09 -8.53 11.55
C VAL A 188 5.75 -7.67 10.47
N ALA A 189 7.08 -7.70 10.37
CA ALA A 189 7.81 -6.96 9.33
C ALA A 189 7.46 -7.45 7.92
N GLU A 190 7.27 -8.75 7.75
CA GLU A 190 6.83 -9.35 6.48
C GLU A 190 5.41 -8.93 6.08
N GLU A 191 4.44 -8.93 7.02
CA GLU A 191 3.09 -8.45 6.74
C GLU A 191 3.07 -6.96 6.36
N ARG A 192 3.91 -6.14 7.02
CA ARG A 192 4.09 -4.72 6.67
C ARG A 192 4.70 -4.55 5.27
N ARG A 193 5.68 -5.38 4.90
CA ARG A 193 6.26 -5.40 3.56
C ARG A 193 5.19 -5.75 2.51
N ARG A 194 4.38 -6.78 2.75
CA ARG A 194 3.25 -7.19 1.88
C ARG A 194 2.26 -6.05 1.66
N LYS A 195 1.86 -5.36 2.73
CA LYS A 195 0.98 -4.18 2.67
C LYS A 195 1.54 -3.06 1.77
N VAL A 196 2.84 -2.79 1.84
CA VAL A 196 3.48 -1.77 0.99
C VAL A 196 3.45 -2.16 -0.48
N VAL A 197 3.73 -3.43 -0.81
CA VAL A 197 3.61 -3.94 -2.19
C VAL A 197 2.18 -3.78 -2.70
N GLN A 198 1.17 -4.12 -1.90
CA GLN A 198 -0.24 -3.98 -2.27
C GLN A 198 -0.57 -2.53 -2.63
N ASN A 199 -0.18 -1.58 -1.80
CA ASN A 199 -0.45 -0.15 -2.05
C ASN A 199 0.26 0.34 -3.32
N MET A 200 1.53 -0.03 -3.50
CA MET A 200 2.32 0.36 -4.67
C MET A 200 1.71 -0.11 -5.99
N VAL A 201 1.28 -1.38 -6.07
CA VAL A 201 0.64 -1.91 -7.28
C VAL A 201 -0.62 -1.10 -7.62
N GLN A 202 -1.39 -0.67 -6.62
CA GLN A 202 -2.57 0.16 -6.84
C GLN A 202 -2.23 1.58 -7.27
N ASP A 203 -1.26 2.22 -6.62
CA ASP A 203 -0.83 3.58 -6.93
C ASP A 203 -0.23 3.65 -8.35
N VAL A 204 0.54 2.63 -8.76
CA VAL A 204 1.07 2.53 -10.12
C VAL A 204 -0.04 2.34 -11.14
N ARG A 205 -1.00 1.43 -10.90
CA ARG A 205 -2.15 1.24 -11.80
C ARG A 205 -2.94 2.53 -11.96
N ALA A 206 -3.15 3.26 -10.87
CA ALA A 206 -3.81 4.56 -10.85
C ALA A 206 -3.09 5.59 -11.72
N ALA A 207 -1.79 5.77 -11.48
CA ALA A 207 -0.96 6.72 -12.20
C ALA A 207 -0.81 6.34 -13.67
N TYR A 208 -0.70 5.05 -13.99
CA TYR A 208 -0.61 4.52 -15.34
C TYR A 208 -1.83 4.88 -16.19
N TRP A 209 -3.05 4.60 -15.71
CA TRP A 209 -4.25 4.90 -16.49
C TRP A 209 -4.49 6.40 -16.66
N ARG A 210 -4.13 7.21 -15.66
CA ARG A 210 -4.15 8.69 -15.77
C ARG A 210 -3.13 9.20 -16.77
N ALA A 211 -1.89 8.68 -16.73
CA ALA A 211 -0.81 9.02 -17.66
C ALA A 211 -1.16 8.60 -19.11
N LEU A 212 -1.75 7.41 -19.30
CA LEU A 212 -2.19 6.95 -20.62
C LEU A 212 -3.31 7.84 -21.17
N GLY A 213 -4.30 8.18 -20.34
CA GLY A 213 -5.36 9.13 -20.71
C GLY A 213 -4.80 10.50 -21.09
N ALA A 214 -3.84 11.00 -20.31
CA ALA A 214 -3.13 12.24 -20.57
C ALA A 214 -2.38 12.22 -21.90
N GLN A 215 -1.63 11.14 -22.17
CA GLN A 215 -0.87 10.98 -23.41
C GLN A 215 -1.77 10.98 -24.66
N ARG A 216 -2.92 10.29 -24.60
CA ARG A 216 -3.88 10.24 -25.72
C ARG A 216 -4.48 11.61 -26.06
N LEU A 217 -4.65 12.47 -25.05
CA LEU A 217 -5.32 13.77 -25.18
C LEU A 217 -4.36 14.93 -25.43
N ALA A 218 -3.06 14.75 -25.18
CA ALA A 218 -2.06 15.81 -25.31
C ALA A 218 -2.03 16.42 -26.73
N ALA A 219 -1.99 15.58 -27.77
CA ALA A 219 -1.94 16.04 -29.16
C ALA A 219 -3.22 16.81 -29.57
N GLN A 220 -4.39 16.29 -29.22
CA GLN A 220 -5.68 16.93 -29.52
C GLN A 220 -5.83 18.26 -28.77
N THR A 221 -5.37 18.33 -27.52
CA THR A 221 -5.39 19.56 -26.71
C THR A 221 -4.53 20.64 -27.34
N GLN A 222 -3.32 20.27 -27.80
CA GLN A 222 -2.39 21.20 -28.44
C GLN A 222 -2.98 21.76 -29.76
N GLU A 223 -3.58 20.91 -30.59
CA GLU A 223 -4.23 21.33 -31.83
C GLU A 223 -5.36 22.36 -31.58
N VAL A 224 -6.20 22.12 -30.57
CA VAL A 224 -7.31 23.03 -30.24
C VAL A 224 -6.79 24.34 -29.64
N LEU A 225 -5.74 24.29 -28.81
CA LEU A 225 -5.10 25.50 -28.26
C LEU A 225 -4.50 26.38 -29.36
N GLU A 226 -3.79 25.81 -30.32
CA GLU A 226 -3.21 26.56 -31.44
C GLU A 226 -4.30 27.23 -32.29
N ARG A 227 -5.38 26.51 -32.60
CA ARG A 227 -6.55 27.10 -33.29
C ARG A 227 -7.19 28.22 -32.49
N ALA A 228 -7.37 28.04 -31.19
CA ALA A 228 -7.97 29.06 -30.33
C ALA A 228 -7.10 30.32 -30.24
N HIS A 229 -5.78 30.19 -30.16
CA HIS A 229 -4.84 31.32 -30.19
C HIS A 229 -4.87 32.07 -31.53
N LEU A 230 -4.90 31.33 -32.65
CA LEU A 230 -5.01 31.93 -33.98
C LEU A 230 -6.33 32.70 -34.16
N ALA A 231 -7.45 32.10 -33.73
CA ALA A 231 -8.76 32.75 -33.76
C ALA A 231 -8.82 34.02 -32.88
N LEU A 232 -8.15 33.99 -31.72
CA LEU A 232 -8.06 35.16 -30.84
C LEU A 232 -7.28 36.31 -31.49
N ALA A 233 -6.16 35.99 -32.16
CA ALA A 233 -5.38 36.98 -32.90
C ALA A 233 -6.18 37.60 -34.04
N ARG A 234 -6.88 36.77 -34.83
CA ARG A 234 -7.76 37.23 -35.93
C ARG A 234 -8.91 38.10 -35.41
N SER A 235 -9.52 37.74 -34.27
CA SER A 235 -10.60 38.54 -33.69
C SER A 235 -10.12 39.92 -33.24
N ARG A 236 -8.90 40.05 -32.74
CA ARG A 236 -8.30 41.36 -32.37
C ARG A 236 -8.01 42.19 -33.60
N GLU A 237 -7.49 41.57 -34.65
CA GLU A 237 -7.24 42.25 -35.92
C GLU A 237 -8.56 42.77 -36.54
N ALA A 238 -9.60 41.93 -36.58
CA ALA A 238 -10.92 42.31 -37.09
C ALA A 238 -11.58 43.45 -36.29
N GLU A 239 -11.34 43.51 -34.97
CA GLU A 239 -11.75 44.65 -34.12
C GLU A 239 -11.01 45.93 -34.51
N THR A 240 -9.67 45.87 -34.63
CA THR A 240 -8.85 47.04 -34.99
C THR A 240 -9.16 47.58 -36.38
N GLN A 241 -9.46 46.69 -37.33
CA GLN A 241 -9.86 47.02 -38.70
C GLN A 241 -11.34 47.41 -38.82
N ARG A 242 -12.11 47.39 -37.71
CA ARG A 242 -13.56 47.69 -37.66
C ARG A 242 -14.41 46.83 -38.60
N VAL A 243 -13.98 45.60 -38.86
CA VAL A 243 -14.69 44.62 -39.71
C VAL A 243 -15.91 44.04 -38.98
N ILE A 244 -15.85 43.97 -37.65
CA ILE A 244 -16.92 43.48 -36.77
C ILE A 244 -17.21 44.51 -35.68
N SER A 245 -18.41 44.45 -35.09
CA SER A 245 -18.76 45.36 -33.99
C SER A 245 -17.89 45.10 -32.75
N PRO A 246 -17.45 46.14 -32.00
CA PRO A 246 -16.59 45.97 -30.83
C PRO A 246 -17.19 45.01 -29.78
N ALA A 247 -18.51 45.09 -29.56
CA ALA A 247 -19.19 44.21 -28.61
C ALA A 247 -19.13 42.72 -29.04
N GLN A 248 -19.30 42.43 -30.33
CA GLN A 248 -19.19 41.06 -30.85
C GLN A 248 -17.74 40.56 -30.79
N ALA A 249 -16.76 41.40 -31.11
CA ALA A 249 -15.35 41.07 -31.03
C ALA A 249 -14.95 40.72 -29.58
N LEU A 250 -15.30 41.56 -28.61
CA LEU A 250 -14.95 41.35 -27.21
C LEU A 250 -15.63 40.10 -26.63
N ASN A 251 -16.90 39.83 -26.98
CA ASN A 251 -17.58 38.59 -26.58
C ASN A 251 -16.91 37.35 -27.18
N TYR A 252 -16.47 37.42 -28.44
CA TYR A 252 -15.73 36.33 -29.09
C TYR A 252 -14.38 36.09 -28.40
N GLN A 253 -13.62 37.16 -28.15
CA GLN A 253 -12.36 37.11 -27.43
C GLN A 253 -12.53 36.51 -26.02
N ARG A 254 -13.60 36.88 -25.28
CA ARG A 254 -13.88 36.32 -23.95
C ARG A 254 -14.13 34.82 -24.00
N ALA A 255 -14.97 34.36 -24.94
CA ALA A 255 -15.27 32.93 -25.09
C ALA A 255 -14.01 32.10 -25.45
N LEU A 256 -13.14 32.64 -26.30
CA LEU A 256 -11.85 32.02 -26.64
C LEU A 256 -10.90 31.97 -25.44
N LEU A 257 -10.79 33.06 -24.68
CA LEU A 257 -9.97 33.11 -23.46
C LEU A 257 -10.45 32.10 -22.41
N ASP A 258 -11.76 31.92 -22.27
CA ASP A 258 -12.34 30.92 -21.37
C ASP A 258 -11.99 29.48 -21.81
N ALA A 259 -12.08 29.19 -23.12
CA ALA A 259 -11.66 27.90 -23.66
C ALA A 259 -10.15 27.65 -23.48
N ILE A 260 -9.31 28.65 -23.77
CA ILE A 260 -7.85 28.58 -23.60
C ILE A 260 -7.49 28.36 -22.13
N SER A 261 -8.10 29.09 -21.20
CA SER A 261 -7.87 28.95 -19.76
C SER A 261 -8.20 27.54 -19.29
N LEU A 262 -9.38 27.03 -19.69
CA LEU A 262 -9.83 25.69 -19.34
C LEU A 262 -8.90 24.60 -19.89
N LEU A 263 -8.50 24.69 -21.16
CA LEU A 263 -7.58 23.73 -21.78
C LEU A 263 -6.18 23.78 -21.15
N ASN A 264 -5.68 24.97 -20.79
CA ASN A 264 -4.40 25.10 -20.09
C ASN A 264 -4.43 24.49 -18.69
N GLN A 265 -5.52 24.68 -17.95
CA GLN A 265 -5.71 24.02 -16.65
C GLN A 265 -5.68 22.50 -16.80
N ARG A 266 -6.36 21.94 -17.82
CA ARG A 266 -6.32 20.49 -18.08
C ARG A 266 -4.96 20.00 -18.51
N ARG A 267 -4.24 20.76 -19.34
CA ARG A 267 -2.87 20.43 -19.75
C ARG A 267 -1.93 20.30 -18.54
N GLN A 268 -2.07 21.15 -17.52
CA GLN A 268 -1.28 21.03 -16.29
C GLN A 268 -1.58 19.72 -15.55
N ASP A 269 -2.86 19.33 -15.45
CA ASP A 269 -3.25 18.05 -14.85
C ASP A 269 -2.62 16.86 -15.60
N LEU A 270 -2.52 16.93 -16.94
CA LEU A 270 -1.88 15.91 -17.77
C LEU A 270 -0.39 15.73 -17.45
N GLU A 271 0.33 16.85 -17.29
CA GLU A 271 1.76 16.86 -16.93
C GLU A 271 2.00 16.26 -15.54
N PHE A 272 1.10 16.51 -14.59
CA PHE A 272 1.20 15.92 -13.25
C PHE A 272 1.04 14.41 -13.27
N ALA A 273 0.13 13.87 -14.09
CA ALA A 273 -0.09 12.41 -14.18
C ALA A 273 1.18 11.66 -14.64
N ASN A 274 1.90 12.19 -15.63
CA ASN A 274 3.16 11.60 -16.09
C ASN A 274 4.27 11.69 -15.02
N ARG A 275 4.38 12.82 -14.32
CA ARG A 275 5.37 12.99 -13.24
C ARG A 275 5.10 12.09 -12.05
N GLU A 276 3.84 11.86 -11.70
CA GLU A 276 3.46 10.94 -10.63
C GLU A 276 3.86 9.50 -10.97
N LEU A 277 3.61 9.04 -12.20
CA LEU A 277 4.05 7.73 -12.65
C LEU A 277 5.59 7.62 -12.67
N ALA A 278 6.28 8.68 -13.11
CA ALA A 278 7.75 8.76 -13.09
C ALA A 278 8.30 8.58 -11.67
N ALA A 279 7.71 9.28 -10.70
CA ALA A 279 8.11 9.21 -9.29
C ALA A 279 7.90 7.82 -8.70
N LEU A 280 6.76 7.17 -9.00
CA LEU A 280 6.49 5.80 -8.55
C LEU A 280 7.47 4.78 -9.14
N MET A 281 7.89 4.96 -10.40
CA MET A 281 8.90 4.13 -11.06
C MET A 281 10.35 4.49 -10.66
N ASN A 282 10.53 5.50 -9.80
CA ASN A 282 11.82 6.08 -9.42
C ASN A 282 12.67 6.55 -10.61
N VAL A 283 12.01 7.08 -11.65
CA VAL A 283 12.67 7.64 -12.84
C VAL A 283 13.30 8.99 -12.49
N GLU A 284 14.51 9.23 -13.00
CA GLU A 284 15.21 10.50 -12.80
C GLU A 284 14.39 11.69 -13.33
N PRO A 285 14.26 12.79 -12.56
CA PRO A 285 13.52 13.96 -13.00
C PRO A 285 14.04 14.52 -14.33
N GLY A 286 13.14 14.71 -15.29
CA GLY A 286 13.46 15.28 -16.61
C GLY A 286 13.75 14.24 -17.69
N VAL A 287 13.85 12.95 -17.36
CA VAL A 287 13.93 11.88 -18.38
C VAL A 287 12.55 11.70 -19.04
N PRO A 288 12.42 11.93 -20.37
CA PRO A 288 11.15 11.73 -21.06
C PRO A 288 10.88 10.23 -21.25
N PHE A 289 9.63 9.83 -21.13
CA PHE A 289 9.16 8.49 -21.48
C PHE A 289 7.72 8.56 -22.01
N THR A 290 7.30 7.49 -22.70
CA THR A 290 5.93 7.32 -23.18
C THR A 290 5.32 6.07 -22.57
N VAL A 291 4.00 6.06 -22.45
CA VAL A 291 3.20 4.93 -21.98
C VAL A 291 2.70 4.14 -23.19
N ALA A 292 2.69 2.82 -23.10
CA ALA A 292 2.18 1.95 -24.16
C ALA A 292 0.67 2.16 -24.36
N ASP A 293 0.23 2.29 -25.62
CA ASP A 293 -1.18 2.49 -25.94
C ASP A 293 -1.96 1.18 -25.81
N THR A 294 -2.37 0.86 -24.57
CA THR A 294 -3.08 -0.38 -24.24
C THR A 294 -4.59 -0.17 -24.26
N ALA A 295 -5.31 -1.12 -24.84
CA ALA A 295 -6.78 -1.13 -24.79
C ALA A 295 -7.27 -1.20 -23.34
N GLU A 296 -8.35 -0.46 -23.06
CA GLU A 296 -8.97 -0.44 -21.74
C GLU A 296 -9.61 -1.79 -21.45
N ALA A 297 -9.27 -2.37 -20.29
CA ALA A 297 -9.92 -3.58 -19.80
C ALA A 297 -11.35 -3.27 -19.34
N ARG A 298 -12.25 -4.24 -19.51
CA ARG A 298 -13.61 -4.16 -18.96
C ARG A 298 -13.53 -4.12 -17.44
N LEU A 299 -14.23 -3.17 -16.82
CA LEU A 299 -14.34 -3.08 -15.38
C LEU A 299 -15.14 -4.28 -14.84
N PRO A 300 -14.68 -4.95 -13.75
CA PRO A 300 -15.43 -6.02 -13.11
C PRO A 300 -16.81 -5.58 -12.60
N ALA A 301 -17.75 -6.51 -12.48
CA ALA A 301 -19.06 -6.19 -11.91
C ALA A 301 -18.93 -5.70 -10.45
N VAL A 302 -19.88 -4.87 -10.00
CA VAL A 302 -19.95 -4.45 -8.59
C VAL A 302 -20.37 -5.64 -7.73
N PRO A 303 -19.73 -5.90 -6.57
CA PRO A 303 -20.10 -7.00 -5.69
C PRO A 303 -21.53 -6.92 -5.19
N GLY A 304 -22.24 -8.06 -5.21
CA GLY A 304 -23.59 -8.20 -4.68
C GLY A 304 -23.61 -8.59 -3.20
N ASN A 305 -22.78 -9.56 -2.81
CA ASN A 305 -22.76 -10.08 -1.43
C ASN A 305 -21.57 -9.54 -0.63
N VAL A 306 -21.83 -8.46 0.10
CA VAL A 306 -20.81 -7.77 0.93
C VAL A 306 -20.41 -8.59 2.17
N ARG A 307 -21.31 -9.41 2.73
CA ARG A 307 -21.04 -10.16 3.97
C ARG A 307 -19.94 -11.21 3.79
N GLN A 308 -19.97 -11.97 2.71
CA GLN A 308 -18.92 -12.93 2.41
C GLN A 308 -17.57 -12.26 2.13
N LEU A 309 -17.57 -11.04 1.58
CA LEU A 309 -16.35 -10.25 1.44
C LEU A 309 -15.81 -9.78 2.80
N GLU A 310 -16.68 -9.48 3.77
CA GLU A 310 -16.27 -9.12 5.14
C GLU A 310 -15.56 -10.28 5.82
N GLU A 311 -16.12 -11.48 5.76
CA GLU A 311 -15.49 -12.70 6.30
C GLU A 311 -14.11 -12.94 5.68
N LEU A 312 -14.01 -12.82 4.36
CA LEU A 312 -12.75 -12.98 3.65
C LEU A 312 -11.72 -11.92 4.05
N ALA A 313 -12.14 -10.65 4.13
CA ALA A 313 -11.27 -9.56 4.55
C ALA A 313 -10.76 -9.74 5.98
N LEU A 314 -11.61 -10.22 6.91
CA LEU A 314 -11.21 -10.50 8.28
C LEU A 314 -10.15 -11.62 8.39
N LEU A 315 -10.14 -12.56 7.44
CA LEU A 315 -9.18 -13.68 7.43
C LEU A 315 -7.83 -13.32 6.76
N GLN A 316 -7.86 -12.49 5.72
CA GLN A 316 -6.69 -12.30 4.85
C GLN A 316 -5.97 -10.96 5.06
N ARG A 317 -6.59 -9.96 5.71
CA ARG A 317 -5.99 -8.63 5.89
C ARG A 317 -4.65 -8.68 6.65
N PRO A 318 -3.56 -8.15 6.07
CA PRO A 318 -2.25 -8.10 6.73
C PRO A 318 -2.27 -7.36 8.07
N GLU A 319 -3.12 -6.34 8.21
CA GLU A 319 -3.27 -5.54 9.43
C GLU A 319 -3.81 -6.36 10.61
N LEU A 320 -4.74 -7.29 10.35
CA LEU A 320 -5.27 -8.20 11.37
C LEU A 320 -4.26 -9.28 11.73
N ARG A 321 -3.55 -9.82 10.73
CA ARG A 321 -2.45 -10.78 10.93
C ARG A 321 -1.31 -10.19 11.75
N GLU A 322 -0.99 -8.90 11.55
CA GLU A 322 -0.03 -8.16 12.38
C GLU A 322 -0.49 -8.14 13.85
N GLU A 323 -1.77 -7.89 14.14
CA GLU A 323 -2.29 -7.92 15.51
C GLU A 323 -2.29 -9.33 16.11
N ASP A 324 -2.49 -10.38 15.31
CA ASP A 324 -2.36 -11.76 15.78
C ASP A 324 -0.91 -12.09 16.21
N PHE A 325 0.09 -11.63 15.47
CA PHE A 325 1.50 -11.76 15.88
C PHE A 325 1.83 -10.91 17.09
N LYS A 326 1.34 -9.67 17.18
CA LYS A 326 1.50 -8.84 18.38
C LYS A 326 0.91 -9.49 19.62
N LYS A 327 -0.26 -10.12 19.51
CA LYS A 327 -0.87 -10.87 20.61
C LYS A 327 0.04 -12.00 21.09
N ARG A 328 0.70 -12.72 20.18
CA ARG A 328 1.67 -13.76 20.54
C ARG A 328 2.90 -13.17 21.23
N ILE A 329 3.41 -12.04 20.73
CA ILE A 329 4.53 -11.30 21.36
C ILE A 329 4.18 -10.89 22.79
N THR A 330 2.98 -10.34 23.02
CA THR A 330 2.48 -9.99 24.35
C THR A 330 2.38 -11.22 25.25
N ALA A 331 1.85 -12.34 24.77
CA ALA A 331 1.73 -13.56 25.55
C ALA A 331 3.10 -14.15 25.92
N ASP A 332 4.07 -14.11 25.00
CA ASP A 332 5.44 -14.57 25.27
C ASP A 332 6.20 -13.58 26.18
N GLU A 333 5.89 -12.28 26.15
CA GLU A 333 6.39 -11.27 27.10
C GLU A 333 5.91 -11.59 28.53
N ALA A 334 4.61 -11.83 28.69
CA ALA A 334 4.03 -12.22 29.97
C ALA A 334 4.69 -13.48 30.55
N ARG A 335 4.87 -14.51 29.71
CA ARG A 335 5.55 -15.75 30.12
C ARG A 335 7.01 -15.50 30.47
N ARG A 336 7.72 -14.68 29.70
CA ARG A 336 9.12 -14.32 29.96
C ARG A 336 9.28 -13.62 31.31
N GLN A 337 8.41 -12.66 31.62
CA GLN A 337 8.41 -11.93 32.88
C GLN A 337 8.11 -12.85 34.08
N LEU A 338 7.12 -13.73 33.95
CA LEU A 338 6.80 -14.72 34.99
C LEU A 338 7.93 -15.73 35.18
N LEU A 339 8.53 -16.20 34.09
CA LEU A 339 9.66 -17.13 34.15
C LEU A 339 10.84 -16.49 34.87
N GLY A 340 11.17 -15.22 34.53
CA GLY A 340 12.25 -14.46 35.17
C GLY A 340 12.11 -14.22 36.68
N MET A 341 10.93 -14.50 37.27
CA MET A 341 10.70 -14.45 38.72
C MET A 341 11.03 -15.77 39.43
N LEU A 342 11.26 -16.86 38.70
CA LEU A 342 11.62 -18.17 39.26
C LEU A 342 13.09 -18.16 39.75
N PRO A 343 13.48 -19.09 40.64
CA PRO A 343 14.89 -19.27 40.98
C PRO A 343 15.71 -19.66 39.74
N GLY A 344 16.83 -18.98 39.54
CA GLY A 344 17.81 -19.30 38.51
C GLY A 344 18.78 -20.38 38.98
N ILE A 345 19.09 -21.33 38.10
CA ILE A 345 20.11 -22.35 38.31
C ILE A 345 21.25 -22.07 37.34
N SER A 346 22.41 -21.72 37.88
CA SER A 346 23.64 -21.49 37.15
C SER A 346 24.60 -22.65 37.36
N LEU A 347 25.05 -23.23 36.25
CA LEU A 347 26.04 -24.29 36.18
C LEU A 347 27.30 -23.70 35.55
N GLU A 348 28.40 -23.75 36.28
CA GLU A 348 29.68 -23.20 35.87
C GLU A 348 30.70 -24.34 35.88
N ALA A 349 31.52 -24.44 34.84
CA ALA A 349 32.60 -25.41 34.76
C ALA A 349 33.77 -24.80 33.99
N GLY A 350 34.95 -24.80 34.57
CA GLY A 350 36.07 -24.10 33.96
C GLY A 350 37.43 -24.47 34.50
N ARG A 351 38.45 -24.09 33.73
CA ARG A 351 39.85 -24.15 34.16
C ARG A 351 40.27 -22.78 34.63
N GLN A 352 40.89 -22.76 35.80
CA GLN A 352 41.35 -21.56 36.49
C GLN A 352 42.87 -21.62 36.63
N TYR A 353 43.49 -20.45 36.61
CA TYR A 353 44.92 -20.24 36.82
C TYR A 353 45.12 -19.04 37.73
N SER A 354 46.06 -19.15 38.67
CA SER A 354 46.50 -18.06 39.52
C SER A 354 48.01 -18.07 39.64
N SER A 355 48.59 -16.88 39.55
CA SER A 355 50.03 -16.64 39.75
C SER A 355 50.42 -16.46 41.21
N ASN A 356 49.48 -16.64 42.14
CA ASN A 356 49.73 -16.59 43.57
C ASN A 356 50.71 -17.69 44.01
N ASP A 357 51.91 -17.30 44.42
CA ASP A 357 52.98 -18.22 44.80
C ASP A 357 52.67 -19.04 46.07
N LEU A 358 51.67 -18.62 46.85
CA LEU A 358 51.24 -19.32 48.06
C LEU A 358 50.29 -20.51 47.77
N LEU A 359 49.87 -20.73 46.52
CA LEU A 359 49.02 -21.85 46.16
C LEU A 359 49.81 -23.14 45.95
N PHE A 360 49.33 -24.24 46.53
CA PHE A 360 49.88 -25.57 46.26
C PHE A 360 49.69 -26.02 44.80
N ASN A 361 48.57 -25.63 44.18
CA ASN A 361 48.28 -25.83 42.75
C ASN A 361 47.98 -24.47 42.10
N SER A 362 48.82 -24.04 41.17
CA SER A 362 48.62 -22.77 40.43
C SER A 362 47.53 -22.85 39.36
N ALA A 363 47.10 -24.05 38.97
CA ALA A 363 45.99 -24.28 38.06
C ALA A 363 45.06 -25.38 38.59
N TRP A 364 43.76 -25.20 38.42
CA TRP A 364 42.75 -26.19 38.81
C TRP A 364 41.55 -26.15 37.88
N THR A 365 40.75 -27.23 37.93
CA THR A 365 39.44 -27.28 37.30
C THR A 365 38.40 -27.22 38.40
N GLN A 366 37.38 -26.39 38.21
CA GLN A 366 36.26 -26.29 39.15
C GLN A 366 34.94 -26.46 38.43
N GLY A 367 33.98 -27.06 39.13
CA GLY A 367 32.58 -27.11 38.77
C GLY A 367 31.77 -26.49 39.90
N SER A 368 30.82 -25.63 39.56
CA SER A 368 30.01 -24.85 40.48
C SER A 368 28.55 -24.97 40.05
N ALA A 369 27.66 -25.17 41.01
CA ALA A 369 26.22 -25.11 40.81
C ALA A 369 25.65 -24.13 41.83
N ARG A 370 25.06 -23.03 41.36
CA ARG A 370 24.49 -21.98 42.19
C ARG A 370 23.02 -21.79 41.87
N ILE A 371 22.19 -21.82 42.90
CA ILE A 371 20.78 -21.46 42.85
C ILE A 371 20.62 -20.05 43.42
N SER A 372 20.02 -19.15 42.66
CA SER A 372 19.78 -17.75 43.07
C SER A 372 18.34 -17.35 42.84
N TRP A 373 17.70 -16.71 43.82
CA TRP A 373 16.32 -16.26 43.71
C TRP A 373 16.14 -14.84 44.25
N ASN A 374 15.58 -13.95 43.42
CA ASN A 374 15.23 -12.59 43.83
C ASN A 374 13.84 -12.56 44.49
N LEU A 375 13.79 -12.71 45.82
CA LEU A 375 12.53 -12.73 46.57
C LEU A 375 11.79 -11.38 46.57
N LEU A 376 12.50 -10.25 46.44
CA LEU A 376 11.86 -8.93 46.39
C LEU A 376 11.02 -8.75 45.12
N GLN A 377 11.36 -9.45 44.04
CA GLN A 377 10.62 -9.40 42.78
C GLN A 377 9.22 -10.04 42.89
N LEU A 378 9.00 -10.94 43.86
CA LEU A 378 7.69 -11.54 44.13
C LEU A 378 6.67 -10.52 44.66
N LEU A 379 7.13 -9.46 45.33
CA LEU A 379 6.27 -8.38 45.79
C LEU A 379 5.64 -7.61 44.61
N ALA A 380 6.26 -7.65 43.43
CA ALA A 380 5.76 -7.06 42.20
C ALA A 380 4.84 -8.00 41.38
N LEU A 381 4.63 -9.24 41.83
CA LEU A 381 3.73 -10.19 41.14
C LEU A 381 2.29 -9.68 40.96
N PRO A 382 1.62 -9.07 41.98
CA PRO A 382 0.25 -8.59 41.79
C PRO A 382 0.18 -7.42 40.80
N SER A 383 1.14 -6.48 40.84
CA SER A 383 1.18 -5.36 39.89
C SER A 383 1.49 -5.85 38.48
N LEU A 384 2.39 -6.83 38.33
CA LEU A 384 2.66 -7.48 37.05
C LEU A 384 1.41 -8.17 36.48
N ARG A 385 0.71 -9.00 37.27
CA ARG A 385 -0.51 -9.68 36.83
C ARG A 385 -1.59 -8.70 36.38
N SER A 386 -1.82 -7.65 37.18
CA SER A 386 -2.75 -6.59 36.83
C SER A 386 -2.36 -5.90 35.51
N ALA A 387 -1.09 -5.56 35.32
CA ALA A 387 -0.60 -4.97 34.07
C ALA A 387 -0.80 -5.91 32.86
N GLN A 388 -0.53 -7.20 33.02
CA GLN A 388 -0.73 -8.21 31.98
C GLN A 388 -2.21 -8.38 31.62
N ASP A 389 -3.10 -8.43 32.61
CA ASP A 389 -4.55 -8.50 32.38
C ASP A 389 -5.07 -7.26 31.62
N GLN A 390 -4.58 -6.06 31.97
CA GLN A 390 -4.93 -4.84 31.25
C GLN A 390 -4.36 -4.83 29.82
N GLN A 391 -3.15 -5.36 29.62
CA GLN A 391 -2.57 -5.48 28.29
C GLN A 391 -3.39 -6.42 27.40
N VAL A 392 -3.82 -7.58 27.91
CA VAL A 392 -4.68 -8.52 27.17
C VAL A 392 -6.01 -7.87 26.78
N ARG A 393 -6.67 -7.18 27.71
CA ARG A 393 -7.92 -6.45 27.42
C ARG A 393 -7.72 -5.35 26.38
N THR A 394 -6.59 -4.67 26.42
CA THR A 394 -6.23 -3.61 25.46
C THR A 394 -5.98 -4.20 24.07
N ASP A 395 -5.25 -5.30 23.97
CA ASP A 395 -4.97 -5.98 22.71
C ASP A 395 -6.27 -6.55 22.09
N GLU A 396 -7.18 -7.10 22.91
CA GLU A 396 -8.50 -7.55 22.45
C GLU A 396 -9.36 -6.39 21.94
N ALA A 397 -9.43 -5.29 22.69
CA ALA A 397 -10.17 -4.09 22.28
C ALA A 397 -9.61 -3.50 20.98
N ARG A 398 -8.27 -3.43 20.85
CA ARG A 398 -7.61 -2.95 19.62
C ARG A 398 -7.94 -3.84 18.43
N ARG A 399 -7.88 -5.17 18.58
CA ARG A 399 -8.23 -6.11 17.52
C ARG A 399 -9.69 -5.98 17.11
N MET A 400 -10.63 -5.90 18.07
CA MET A 400 -12.05 -5.68 17.76
C MET A 400 -12.30 -4.36 17.02
N ALA A 401 -11.65 -3.28 17.45
CA ALA A 401 -11.73 -1.99 16.78
C ALA A 401 -11.16 -2.06 15.34
N LEU A 402 -10.05 -2.77 15.15
CA LEU A 402 -9.46 -2.98 13.83
C LEU A 402 -10.36 -3.83 12.92
N SER A 403 -10.96 -4.91 13.43
CA SER A 403 -11.96 -5.70 12.70
C SER A 403 -13.13 -4.83 12.24
N MET A 404 -13.67 -3.99 13.13
CA MET A 404 -14.75 -3.07 12.79
C MET A 404 -14.32 -2.04 11.72
N ALA A 405 -13.10 -1.50 11.84
CA ALA A 405 -12.53 -0.58 10.87
C ALA A 405 -12.35 -1.23 9.50
N VAL A 406 -11.86 -2.48 9.44
CA VAL A 406 -11.69 -3.26 8.21
C VAL A 406 -13.03 -3.49 7.52
N MET A 407 -14.05 -3.93 8.25
CA MET A 407 -15.41 -4.13 7.70
C MET A 407 -15.99 -2.81 7.17
N THR A 408 -15.84 -1.72 7.93
CA THR A 408 -16.31 -0.39 7.52
C THR A 408 -15.58 0.09 6.26
N GLN A 409 -14.25 -0.06 6.21
CA GLN A 409 -13.44 0.31 5.05
C GLN A 409 -13.84 -0.52 3.82
N LEU A 410 -14.11 -1.82 3.98
CA LEU A 410 -14.57 -2.69 2.90
C LEU A 410 -15.92 -2.19 2.35
N ARG A 411 -16.91 -1.94 3.21
CA ARG A 411 -18.22 -1.40 2.79
C ARG A 411 -18.08 -0.08 2.05
N ILE A 412 -17.28 0.85 2.57
CA ILE A 412 -16.99 2.12 1.90
C ILE A 412 -16.30 1.88 0.55
N SER A 413 -15.40 0.89 0.46
CA SER A 413 -14.69 0.59 -0.79
C SER A 413 -15.62 -0.02 -1.84
N VAL A 414 -16.56 -0.89 -1.44
CA VAL A 414 -17.62 -1.41 -2.33
C VAL A 414 -18.48 -0.25 -2.85
N GLU A 415 -18.89 0.67 -1.98
CA GLU A 415 -19.74 1.79 -2.39
C GLU A 415 -18.99 2.79 -3.28
N ARG A 416 -17.75 3.12 -2.95
CA ARG A 416 -16.88 3.94 -3.80
C ARG A 416 -16.67 3.31 -5.17
N TYR A 417 -16.55 1.99 -5.24
CA TYR A 417 -16.44 1.29 -6.52
C TYR A 417 -17.74 1.38 -7.31
N ARG A 418 -18.90 1.17 -6.67
CA ARG A 418 -20.22 1.34 -7.29
C ARG A 418 -20.38 2.72 -7.91
N LEU A 419 -20.12 3.77 -7.13
CA LEU A 419 -20.21 5.16 -7.58
C LEU A 419 -19.22 5.47 -8.71
N ALA A 420 -17.96 5.02 -8.59
CA ALA A 420 -16.96 5.27 -9.62
C ALA A 420 -17.30 4.58 -10.97
N VAL A 421 -17.93 3.40 -10.93
CA VAL A 421 -18.44 2.74 -12.14
C VAL A 421 -19.60 3.52 -12.75
N GLU A 422 -20.50 4.08 -11.94
CA GLU A 422 -21.60 4.92 -12.41
C GLU A 422 -21.10 6.25 -13.01
N ASP A 423 -20.17 6.92 -12.33
CA ASP A 423 -19.50 8.14 -12.80
C ASP A 423 -18.79 7.89 -14.14
N PHE A 424 -18.10 6.75 -14.28
CA PHE A 424 -17.47 6.37 -15.54
C PHE A 424 -18.50 6.17 -16.66
N LYS A 425 -19.61 5.47 -16.41
CA LYS A 425 -20.67 5.29 -17.41
C LYS A 425 -21.29 6.60 -17.85
N LEU A 426 -21.51 7.53 -16.90
CA LEU A 426 -22.02 8.86 -17.18
C LEU A 426 -21.01 9.66 -18.02
N ALA A 427 -19.74 9.68 -17.61
CA ALA A 427 -18.68 10.39 -18.32
C ALA A 427 -18.43 9.82 -19.72
N ASP A 428 -18.51 8.50 -19.89
CA ASP A 428 -18.41 7.84 -21.20
C ASP A 428 -19.56 8.25 -22.13
N THR A 429 -20.79 8.24 -21.62
CA THR A 429 -21.96 8.69 -22.38
C THR A 429 -21.84 10.18 -22.76
N ALA A 430 -21.44 11.04 -21.82
CA ALA A 430 -21.24 12.47 -22.06
C ALA A 430 -20.14 12.72 -23.11
N ALA A 431 -18.99 12.06 -22.98
CA ALA A 431 -17.88 12.18 -23.93
C ALA A 431 -18.27 11.73 -25.35
N GLN A 432 -19.09 10.68 -25.48
CA GLN A 432 -19.62 10.25 -26.77
C GLN A 432 -20.53 11.32 -27.40
N VAL A 433 -21.39 11.96 -26.60
CA VAL A 433 -22.26 13.05 -27.07
C VAL A 433 -21.41 14.27 -27.49
N ASP A 434 -20.47 14.70 -26.65
CA ASP A 434 -19.60 15.84 -26.95
C ASP A 434 -18.75 15.61 -28.20
N LYS A 435 -18.26 14.38 -28.41
CA LYS A 435 -17.55 13.99 -29.64
C LYS A 435 -18.43 14.11 -30.86
N ARG A 436 -19.67 13.60 -30.80
CA ARG A 436 -20.64 13.71 -31.91
C ARG A 436 -21.00 15.17 -32.22
N LEU A 437 -21.15 16.01 -31.20
CA LEU A 437 -21.38 17.45 -31.36
C LEU A 437 -20.20 18.15 -32.02
N ALA A 438 -18.97 17.83 -31.60
CA ALA A 438 -17.76 18.40 -32.22
C ALA A 438 -17.59 17.95 -33.68
N ASP A 439 -17.89 16.69 -34.00
CA ASP A 439 -17.85 16.18 -35.38
C ASP A 439 -18.93 16.84 -36.25
N TYR A 440 -20.14 17.04 -35.71
CA TYR A 440 -21.21 17.77 -36.38
C TYR A 440 -20.83 19.24 -36.65
N ALA A 441 -20.35 19.97 -35.63
CA ALA A 441 -19.93 21.36 -35.78
C ALA A 441 -18.82 21.51 -36.82
N ARG A 442 -17.85 20.58 -36.84
CA ARG A 442 -16.77 20.56 -37.85
C ARG A 442 -17.34 20.41 -39.27
N ALA A 443 -18.34 19.55 -39.46
CA ALA A 443 -19.01 19.37 -40.75
C ALA A 443 -19.87 20.60 -41.15
N SER A 444 -20.56 21.24 -40.18
CA SER A 444 -21.38 22.43 -40.41
C SER A 444 -20.59 23.64 -40.90
N VAL A 445 -19.37 23.87 -40.39
CA VAL A 445 -18.51 24.97 -40.88
C VAL A 445 -18.04 24.72 -42.31
N ALA A 446 -17.74 23.47 -42.69
CA ALA A 446 -17.42 23.13 -44.07
C ALA A 446 -18.61 23.42 -45.02
N ALA A 447 -19.84 23.30 -44.53
CA ALA A 447 -21.07 23.64 -45.24
C ALA A 447 -21.50 25.13 -45.10
N ARG A 448 -20.71 25.99 -44.43
CA ARG A 448 -21.00 27.41 -44.12
C ARG A 448 -22.25 27.64 -43.25
N LEU A 449 -22.65 26.66 -42.44
CA LEU A 449 -23.85 26.73 -41.60
C LEU A 449 -23.59 27.23 -40.16
N ASP A 450 -22.36 27.07 -39.65
CA ASP A 450 -21.95 27.46 -38.29
C ASP A 450 -20.75 28.41 -38.27
N SER A 451 -20.48 29.03 -37.10
CA SER A 451 -19.31 29.91 -36.90
C SER A 451 -18.06 29.15 -36.44
N GLU A 452 -16.87 29.66 -36.80
CA GLU A 452 -15.57 29.12 -36.37
C GLU A 452 -15.43 29.08 -34.83
N LEU A 453 -16.06 30.03 -34.12
CA LEU A 453 -16.17 30.03 -32.66
C LEU A 453 -16.85 28.76 -32.13
N GLU A 454 -17.98 28.38 -32.71
CA GLU A 454 -18.75 27.25 -32.21
C GLU A 454 -18.01 25.93 -32.42
N VAL A 455 -17.21 25.82 -33.49
CA VAL A 455 -16.31 24.68 -33.69
C VAL A 455 -15.23 24.63 -32.62
N ILE A 456 -14.56 25.75 -32.33
CA ILE A 456 -13.52 25.77 -31.29
C ILE A 456 -14.13 25.43 -29.92
N ARG A 457 -15.31 25.98 -29.60
CA ARG A 457 -16.00 25.73 -28.33
C ARG A 457 -16.44 24.27 -28.18
N THR A 458 -17.02 23.67 -29.22
CA THR A 458 -17.45 22.26 -29.20
C THR A 458 -16.26 21.31 -29.20
N GLN A 459 -15.17 21.61 -29.92
CA GLN A 459 -13.92 20.84 -29.86
C GLN A 459 -13.28 20.92 -28.47
N ALA A 460 -13.19 22.10 -27.86
CA ALA A 460 -12.67 22.25 -26.51
C ALA A 460 -13.50 21.46 -25.48
N ARG A 461 -14.84 21.47 -25.61
CA ARG A 461 -15.72 20.63 -24.79
C ARG A 461 -15.51 19.14 -25.04
N SER A 462 -15.34 18.70 -26.28
CA SER A 462 -15.07 17.29 -26.59
C SER A 462 -13.74 16.80 -26.01
N VAL A 463 -12.69 17.62 -26.06
CA VAL A 463 -11.41 17.31 -25.40
C VAL A 463 -11.61 17.22 -23.89
N LEU A 464 -12.35 18.15 -23.29
CA LEU A 464 -12.67 18.13 -21.86
C LEU A 464 -13.49 16.89 -21.46
N GLY A 465 -14.52 16.54 -22.22
CA GLY A 465 -15.35 15.36 -21.97
C GLY A 465 -14.52 14.07 -22.08
N SER A 466 -13.62 14.00 -23.07
CA SER A 466 -12.70 12.87 -23.21
C SER A 466 -11.71 12.77 -22.04
N TYR A 467 -11.24 13.91 -21.51
CA TYR A 467 -10.42 13.96 -20.30
C TYR A 467 -11.19 13.50 -19.06
N GLN A 468 -12.42 13.98 -18.86
CA GLN A 468 -13.28 13.56 -17.75
C GLN A 468 -13.56 12.05 -17.81
N ARG A 469 -13.84 11.49 -19.00
CA ARG A 469 -13.99 10.05 -19.20
C ARG A 469 -12.71 9.30 -18.80
N ALA A 470 -11.55 9.73 -19.28
CA ALA A 470 -10.28 9.07 -18.98
C ALA A 470 -9.99 9.06 -17.46
N ASN A 471 -10.26 10.19 -16.78
CA ASN A 471 -10.14 10.28 -15.33
C ASN A 471 -11.17 9.44 -14.58
N ALA A 472 -12.42 9.40 -15.05
CA ALA A 472 -13.46 8.58 -14.44
C ALA A 472 -13.13 7.08 -14.58
N TYR A 473 -12.60 6.67 -15.74
CA TYR A 473 -12.10 5.31 -15.95
C TYR A 473 -10.95 4.97 -14.99
N ALA A 474 -9.94 5.84 -14.91
CA ALA A 474 -8.85 5.65 -13.96
C ALA A 474 -9.34 5.65 -12.51
N GLY A 475 -10.33 6.48 -12.17
CA GLY A 475 -11.03 6.49 -10.88
C GLY A 475 -11.72 5.18 -10.55
N ALA A 476 -12.42 4.58 -11.52
CA ALA A 476 -13.05 3.27 -11.36
C ALA A 476 -12.01 2.15 -11.19
N GLN A 477 -10.91 2.20 -11.95
CA GLN A 477 -9.77 1.28 -11.79
C GLN A 477 -9.14 1.38 -10.40
N ILE A 478 -8.99 2.59 -9.86
CA ILE A 478 -8.50 2.85 -8.49
C ILE A 478 -9.47 2.30 -7.46
N ALA A 479 -10.77 2.55 -7.62
CA ALA A 479 -11.77 2.10 -6.66
C ALA A 479 -11.88 0.58 -6.64
N PHE A 480 -11.79 -0.08 -7.80
CA PHE A 480 -11.67 -1.54 -7.89
C PHE A 480 -10.42 -2.04 -7.18
N GLY A 481 -9.28 -1.40 -7.45
CA GLY A 481 -8.00 -1.71 -6.81
C GLY A 481 -8.02 -1.62 -5.29
N ARG A 482 -8.64 -0.56 -4.74
CA ARG A 482 -8.83 -0.37 -3.30
C ARG A 482 -9.76 -1.41 -2.70
N LEU A 483 -10.85 -1.74 -3.39
CA LEU A 483 -11.73 -2.84 -3.00
C LEU A 483 -10.95 -4.16 -2.96
N TYR A 484 -10.15 -4.46 -3.98
CA TYR A 484 -9.35 -5.68 -4.02
C TYR A 484 -8.32 -5.74 -2.88
N ASN A 485 -7.58 -4.66 -2.65
CA ASN A 485 -6.65 -4.53 -1.50
C ASN A 485 -7.40 -4.71 -0.17
N SER A 486 -8.63 -4.18 -0.07
CA SER A 486 -9.45 -4.32 1.13
C SER A 486 -9.82 -5.77 1.50
N LEU A 487 -9.67 -6.71 0.56
CA LEU A 487 -9.87 -8.15 0.79
C LEU A 487 -8.61 -8.85 1.31
N GLY A 488 -7.44 -8.20 1.28
CA GLY A 488 -6.19 -8.72 1.81
C GLY A 488 -5.42 -9.68 0.88
N PHE A 489 -5.79 -9.76 -0.40
CA PHE A 489 -5.12 -10.64 -1.34
C PHE A 489 -3.67 -10.23 -1.64
N ASP A 490 -2.81 -11.23 -1.78
CA ASP A 490 -1.37 -11.05 -2.03
C ASP A 490 -1.13 -10.56 -3.48
N PRO A 491 -0.45 -9.42 -3.68
CA PRO A 491 -0.31 -8.80 -4.99
C PRO A 491 0.77 -9.43 -5.88
N LEU A 492 1.70 -10.22 -5.34
CA LEU A 492 2.72 -11.01 -6.09
C LEU A 492 3.43 -12.00 -5.16
N PRO A 493 3.77 -13.22 -5.63
CA PRO A 493 4.56 -14.18 -4.85
C PRO A 493 5.98 -13.69 -4.52
N ASP A 494 6.47 -14.03 -3.33
CA ASP A 494 7.54 -13.34 -2.58
C ASP A 494 8.99 -13.35 -3.13
N ASN A 495 9.25 -13.83 -4.34
CA ASN A 495 10.63 -14.06 -4.83
C ASN A 495 10.91 -13.44 -6.21
N PHE A 496 10.68 -12.14 -6.37
CA PHE A 496 10.94 -11.43 -7.63
C PHE A 496 12.24 -10.59 -7.67
N HIS A 497 13.04 -10.62 -6.61
CA HIS A 497 14.21 -9.74 -6.49
C HIS A 497 15.35 -10.04 -7.46
N GLN A 498 15.50 -11.31 -7.83
CA GLN A 498 16.53 -11.76 -8.77
C GLN A 498 16.08 -11.59 -10.23
N ASP A 499 14.80 -11.27 -10.45
CA ASP A 499 14.25 -11.13 -11.79
C ASP A 499 14.74 -9.81 -12.42
N ASP A 500 15.05 -9.88 -13.71
CA ASP A 500 15.17 -8.69 -14.54
C ASP A 500 13.77 -8.06 -14.75
N ILE A 501 13.75 -6.82 -15.26
CA ILE A 501 12.48 -6.10 -15.49
C ILE A 501 11.55 -6.89 -16.44
N PRO A 502 12.01 -7.48 -17.56
CA PRO A 502 11.15 -8.26 -18.44
C PRO A 502 10.51 -9.48 -17.75
N ARG A 503 11.29 -10.29 -17.02
CA ARG A 503 10.74 -11.46 -16.30
C ARG A 503 9.77 -11.03 -15.21
N LEU A 504 10.08 -9.96 -14.49
CA LEU A 504 9.18 -9.44 -13.47
C LEU A 504 7.87 -8.94 -14.08
N ALA A 505 7.93 -8.22 -15.21
CA ALA A 505 6.74 -7.79 -15.92
C ALA A 505 5.87 -8.97 -16.40
N GLU A 506 6.48 -10.08 -16.85
CA GLU A 506 5.75 -11.29 -17.20
C GLU A 506 5.07 -11.95 -15.99
N ARG A 507 5.76 -12.02 -14.83
CA ARG A 507 5.18 -12.54 -13.59
C ARG A 507 4.05 -11.66 -13.08
N VAL A 508 4.21 -10.34 -13.14
CA VAL A 508 3.14 -9.37 -12.84
C VAL A 508 1.95 -9.62 -13.77
N ARG A 509 2.17 -9.77 -15.08
CA ARG A 509 1.09 -10.07 -16.04
C ARG A 509 0.37 -11.36 -15.72
N ALA A 510 1.11 -12.44 -15.44
CA ALA A 510 0.54 -13.73 -15.09
C ALA A 510 -0.27 -13.63 -13.79
N HIS A 511 0.26 -12.93 -12.78
CA HIS A 511 -0.42 -12.72 -11.52
C HIS A 511 -1.69 -11.86 -11.68
N LEU A 512 -1.63 -10.74 -12.39
CA LEU A 512 -2.80 -9.88 -12.63
C LEU A 512 -3.91 -10.65 -13.36
N ARG A 513 -3.56 -11.46 -14.36
CA ARG A 513 -4.54 -12.30 -15.08
C ARG A 513 -5.12 -13.40 -14.20
N ALA A 514 -4.28 -14.08 -13.40
CA ALA A 514 -4.74 -15.11 -12.48
C ALA A 514 -5.66 -14.50 -11.42
N THR A 515 -5.28 -13.35 -10.86
CA THR A 515 -6.07 -12.57 -9.92
C THR A 515 -7.40 -12.12 -10.51
N GLU A 516 -7.42 -11.60 -11.74
CA GLU A 516 -8.66 -11.27 -12.44
C GLU A 516 -9.52 -12.52 -12.65
N GLN A 517 -8.95 -13.65 -13.06
CA GLN A 517 -9.69 -14.89 -13.25
C GLN A 517 -10.18 -15.54 -11.95
N ASP A 518 -9.39 -15.51 -10.88
CA ASP A 518 -9.71 -16.11 -9.60
C ASP A 518 -10.67 -15.23 -8.82
N THR A 519 -10.55 -13.89 -8.91
CA THR A 519 -11.64 -13.01 -8.50
C THR A 519 -12.88 -13.35 -9.29
N LEU A 520 -12.83 -13.44 -10.63
CA LEU A 520 -13.97 -13.84 -11.46
C LEU A 520 -14.55 -15.23 -11.14
N LYS A 521 -13.73 -16.20 -10.70
CA LYS A 521 -14.20 -17.54 -10.29
C LYS A 521 -14.77 -17.55 -8.87
N MET A 522 -14.13 -16.87 -7.92
CA MET A 522 -14.71 -16.58 -6.60
C MET A 522 -15.99 -15.75 -6.77
N THR A 523 -16.11 -14.97 -7.84
CA THR A 523 -17.29 -14.18 -8.18
C THR A 523 -18.46 -14.99 -8.72
N SER A 524 -18.31 -16.28 -9.09
CA SER A 524 -19.42 -17.03 -9.70
C SER A 524 -20.63 -17.19 -8.77
N ASN A 525 -20.43 -17.08 -7.46
CA ASN A 525 -21.49 -17.11 -6.44
C ASN A 525 -21.75 -15.75 -5.77
N LEU A 526 -20.91 -14.73 -6.03
CA LEU A 526 -20.86 -13.48 -5.24
C LEU A 526 -21.26 -12.22 -6.03
N PHE A 527 -21.14 -12.28 -7.35
CA PHE A 527 -21.44 -11.18 -8.26
C PHE A 527 -22.43 -11.74 -9.28
N GLY A 528 -23.71 -11.35 -9.13
CA GLY A 528 -24.74 -11.75 -10.08
C GLY A 528 -24.32 -11.40 -11.50
N HIS A 529 -24.40 -12.36 -12.41
CA HIS A 529 -24.20 -12.06 -13.82
C HIS A 529 -25.39 -11.23 -14.29
N PRO A 530 -25.21 -10.18 -15.11
CA PRO A 530 -26.34 -9.71 -15.92
C PRO A 530 -26.86 -10.93 -16.70
N PRO A 531 -28.18 -11.21 -16.71
CA PRO A 531 -28.70 -12.39 -17.35
C PRO A 531 -28.27 -12.37 -18.82
N ALA A 532 -27.56 -13.43 -19.23
CA ALA A 532 -27.28 -13.64 -20.65
C ALA A 532 -28.62 -13.71 -21.40
N VAL A 533 -28.62 -13.37 -22.68
CA VAL A 533 -29.82 -13.26 -23.50
C VAL A 533 -29.75 -14.25 -24.65
N SER A 534 -30.83 -14.95 -24.92
CA SER A 534 -30.97 -15.76 -26.14
C SER A 534 -31.84 -15.02 -27.15
N VAL A 535 -31.37 -14.93 -28.40
CA VAL A 535 -32.06 -14.18 -29.46
C VAL A 535 -32.85 -15.15 -30.34
N ARG A 536 -34.16 -14.93 -30.45
CA ARG A 536 -35.04 -15.60 -31.41
C ARG A 536 -35.60 -14.60 -32.39
N LEU A 537 -35.65 -14.98 -33.66
CA LEU A 537 -36.11 -14.12 -34.74
C LEU A 537 -37.21 -14.83 -35.52
N VAL A 538 -38.39 -14.22 -35.58
CA VAL A 538 -39.65 -14.77 -36.10
C VAL A 538 -40.21 -13.82 -37.17
N GLY A 539 -40.82 -14.36 -38.23
CA GLY A 539 -41.41 -13.55 -39.32
C GLY A 539 -40.46 -13.16 -40.45
N VAL A 540 -39.28 -13.80 -40.53
CA VAL A 540 -38.32 -13.66 -41.63
C VAL A 540 -38.10 -15.02 -42.27
N ASP A 541 -38.56 -15.18 -43.52
CA ASP A 541 -38.60 -16.46 -44.23
C ASP A 541 -37.26 -16.82 -44.91
N ASP A 542 -36.41 -15.82 -45.20
CA ASP A 542 -35.11 -16.02 -45.84
C ASP A 542 -34.03 -16.40 -44.79
N PRO A 543 -33.41 -17.60 -44.88
CA PRO A 543 -32.39 -18.06 -43.93
C PRO A 543 -31.13 -17.19 -43.89
N VAL A 544 -30.73 -16.63 -45.03
CA VAL A 544 -29.51 -15.81 -45.15
C VAL A 544 -29.75 -14.44 -44.52
N LEU A 545 -30.95 -13.88 -44.71
CA LEU A 545 -31.37 -12.65 -44.05
C LEU A 545 -31.52 -12.85 -42.53
N GLN A 546 -32.10 -13.97 -42.10
CA GLN A 546 -32.24 -14.31 -40.69
C GLN A 546 -30.89 -14.43 -39.97
N ALA A 547 -29.90 -15.06 -40.61
CA ALA A 547 -28.53 -15.18 -40.07
C ALA A 547 -27.84 -13.81 -39.93
N ARG A 548 -27.96 -12.94 -40.94
CA ARG A 548 -27.43 -11.57 -40.90
C ARG A 548 -28.07 -10.72 -39.81
N MET A 549 -29.39 -10.76 -39.70
CA MET A 549 -30.13 -10.05 -38.66
C MET A 549 -29.78 -10.55 -37.26
N ARG A 550 -29.61 -11.86 -37.05
CA ARG A 550 -29.12 -12.40 -35.76
C ARG A 550 -27.70 -11.94 -35.44
N ALA A 551 -26.81 -11.94 -36.42
CA ALA A 551 -25.44 -11.43 -36.24
C ALA A 551 -25.45 -9.94 -35.89
N GLN A 552 -26.32 -9.15 -36.52
CA GLN A 552 -26.51 -7.73 -36.25
C GLN A 552 -27.05 -7.48 -34.84
N ILE A 553 -28.06 -8.24 -34.38
CA ILE A 553 -28.55 -8.17 -32.99
C ILE A 553 -27.42 -8.54 -32.01
N GLY A 554 -26.70 -9.63 -32.28
CA GLY A 554 -25.58 -10.08 -31.44
C GLY A 554 -24.47 -9.04 -31.33
N GLU A 555 -24.15 -8.35 -32.43
CA GLU A 555 -23.19 -7.24 -32.45
C GLU A 555 -23.67 -6.05 -31.62
N VAL A 556 -24.93 -5.64 -31.79
CA VAL A 556 -25.53 -4.55 -31.01
C VAL A 556 -25.55 -4.89 -29.53
N PHE A 557 -25.92 -6.11 -29.16
CA PHE A 557 -25.92 -6.57 -27.77
C PHE A 557 -24.52 -6.60 -27.18
N ARG A 558 -23.53 -7.11 -27.91
CA ARG A 558 -22.13 -7.13 -27.47
C ARG A 558 -21.57 -5.72 -27.26
N ARG A 559 -21.89 -4.79 -28.16
CA ARG A 559 -21.53 -3.36 -28.04
C ARG A 559 -22.19 -2.68 -26.86
N ASN A 560 -23.36 -3.16 -26.43
CA ASN A 560 -24.15 -2.59 -25.35
C ASN A 560 -24.04 -3.40 -24.04
N GLU A 561 -22.99 -4.22 -23.91
CA GLU A 561 -22.65 -4.99 -22.70
C GLU A 561 -23.69 -6.05 -22.31
N MET A 562 -24.44 -6.56 -23.27
CA MET A 562 -25.38 -7.67 -23.08
C MET A 562 -24.74 -8.96 -23.59
N GLU A 563 -24.54 -9.93 -22.70
CA GLU A 563 -24.02 -11.25 -23.06
C GLU A 563 -25.07 -12.06 -23.81
N VAL A 564 -24.67 -12.71 -24.90
CA VAL A 564 -25.56 -13.54 -25.71
C VAL A 564 -25.17 -15.01 -25.50
N ASP A 565 -26.00 -15.76 -24.78
CA ASP A 565 -25.84 -17.21 -24.59
C ASP A 565 -27.09 -17.90 -25.15
N ALA A 566 -26.90 -18.65 -26.24
CA ALA A 566 -27.98 -19.33 -26.94
C ALA A 566 -28.61 -20.47 -26.11
N ALA A 567 -27.86 -21.06 -25.16
CA ALA A 567 -28.28 -22.22 -24.38
C ALA A 567 -28.88 -21.83 -23.01
N ARG A 568 -28.33 -20.78 -22.36
CA ARG A 568 -28.71 -20.40 -20.98
C ARG A 568 -29.26 -18.98 -20.85
N GLY A 569 -29.42 -18.24 -21.95
CA GLY A 569 -29.89 -16.87 -21.91
C GLY A 569 -31.40 -16.69 -21.86
N VAL A 570 -31.87 -15.61 -21.22
CA VAL A 570 -33.27 -15.16 -21.20
C VAL A 570 -33.76 -14.91 -22.63
N PRO A 571 -34.86 -15.54 -23.06
CA PRO A 571 -35.33 -15.45 -24.44
C PRO A 571 -35.89 -14.06 -24.77
N LEU A 572 -35.22 -13.37 -25.69
CA LEU A 572 -35.72 -12.21 -26.42
C LEU A 572 -36.17 -12.63 -27.82
N THR A 573 -37.45 -12.44 -28.11
CA THR A 573 -38.05 -12.75 -29.41
C THR A 573 -38.31 -11.48 -30.19
N PHE A 574 -37.74 -11.38 -31.38
CA PHE A 574 -37.95 -10.32 -32.35
C PHE A 574 -38.87 -10.85 -33.45
N THR A 575 -40.10 -10.33 -33.50
CA THR A 575 -41.12 -10.75 -34.46
C THR A 575 -41.35 -9.65 -35.49
N LEU A 576 -41.12 -9.95 -36.77
CA LEU A 576 -41.48 -9.07 -37.87
C LEU A 576 -42.92 -9.36 -38.32
N GLN A 577 -43.77 -8.35 -38.26
CA GLN A 577 -45.11 -8.34 -38.83
C GLN A 577 -45.14 -7.39 -40.03
N ARG A 578 -45.68 -7.88 -41.15
CA ARG A 578 -45.83 -7.13 -42.40
C ARG A 578 -47.32 -6.93 -42.66
N GLU A 579 -47.78 -5.69 -42.65
CA GLU A 579 -49.15 -5.32 -43.01
C GLU A 579 -49.12 -4.49 -44.31
N PHE A 580 -49.96 -4.84 -45.27
CA PHE A 580 -50.08 -4.11 -46.52
C PHE A 580 -51.39 -3.31 -46.54
N ARG A 581 -51.30 -1.98 -46.68
CA ARG A 581 -52.48 -1.10 -46.71
C ARG A 581 -52.21 0.12 -47.58
N ASP A 582 -53.14 0.45 -48.48
CA ASP A 582 -53.10 1.64 -49.34
C ASP A 582 -51.79 1.81 -50.15
N GLY A 583 -51.24 0.69 -50.67
CA GLY A 583 -50.03 0.70 -51.51
C GLY A 583 -48.70 0.88 -50.75
N LEU A 584 -48.73 0.94 -49.42
CA LEU A 584 -47.56 1.00 -48.56
C LEU A 584 -47.47 -0.25 -47.68
N GLU A 585 -46.25 -0.70 -47.41
CA GLU A 585 -45.99 -1.81 -46.51
C GLU A 585 -45.59 -1.26 -45.14
N ARG A 586 -46.28 -1.68 -44.08
CA ARG A 586 -45.93 -1.35 -42.71
C ARG A 586 -45.17 -2.52 -42.08
N ALA A 587 -43.89 -2.31 -41.79
CA ALA A 587 -43.06 -3.25 -41.06
C ALA A 587 -43.13 -2.93 -39.57
N ARG A 588 -43.74 -3.82 -38.78
CA ARG A 588 -43.81 -3.74 -37.31
C ARG A 588 -42.91 -4.80 -36.69
N TRP A 589 -41.95 -4.37 -35.89
CA TRP A 589 -41.12 -5.21 -35.03
C TRP A 589 -41.72 -5.26 -33.63
N VAL A 590 -42.08 -6.46 -33.18
CA VAL A 590 -42.48 -6.73 -31.80
C VAL A 590 -41.31 -7.42 -31.09
N ILE A 591 -40.85 -6.83 -29.99
CA ILE A 591 -39.73 -7.32 -29.18
C ILE A 591 -40.30 -7.75 -27.84
N ALA A 592 -40.26 -9.05 -27.56
CA ALA A 592 -40.80 -9.62 -26.33
C ALA A 592 -39.71 -10.35 -25.54
N MET A 593 -39.66 -10.11 -24.23
CA MET A 593 -38.81 -10.85 -23.29
C MET A 593 -39.66 -11.84 -22.50
N ALA A 594 -39.29 -13.12 -22.52
CA ALA A 594 -39.94 -14.14 -21.70
C ALA A 594 -39.03 -14.64 -20.57
N ASN A 595 -39.60 -15.05 -19.44
CA ASN A 595 -38.85 -15.72 -18.37
C ASN A 595 -38.52 -17.18 -18.74
N GLY A 596 -37.70 -17.86 -17.92
CA GLY A 596 -37.36 -19.28 -18.13
C GLY A 596 -38.56 -20.25 -18.11
N ARG A 597 -39.77 -19.77 -17.75
CA ARG A 597 -41.04 -20.52 -17.78
C ARG A 597 -41.95 -20.15 -18.97
N GLY A 598 -41.54 -19.21 -19.83
CA GLY A 598 -42.26 -18.80 -21.04
C GLY A 598 -43.26 -17.66 -20.87
N GLU A 599 -43.38 -17.03 -19.70
CA GLU A 599 -44.25 -15.87 -19.50
C GLU A 599 -43.58 -14.58 -20.01
N VAL A 600 -44.32 -13.78 -20.78
CA VAL A 600 -43.84 -12.49 -21.31
C VAL A 600 -43.74 -11.47 -20.17
N LYS A 601 -42.53 -11.04 -19.86
CA LYS A 601 -42.20 -10.06 -18.81
C LYS A 601 -42.11 -8.62 -19.35
N GLY A 602 -41.96 -8.44 -20.65
CA GLY A 602 -41.91 -7.14 -21.29
C GLY A 602 -42.11 -7.24 -22.80
N GLU A 603 -42.85 -6.30 -23.37
CA GLU A 603 -43.10 -6.18 -24.81
C GLU A 603 -42.92 -4.73 -25.26
N ALA A 604 -42.28 -4.54 -26.42
CA ALA A 604 -42.10 -3.25 -27.05
C ALA A 604 -42.31 -3.39 -28.56
N GLN A 605 -42.81 -2.33 -29.17
CA GLN A 605 -43.11 -2.32 -30.59
C GLN A 605 -42.44 -1.14 -31.29
N TYR A 606 -41.94 -1.39 -32.49
CA TYR A 606 -41.41 -0.38 -33.39
C TYR A 606 -42.04 -0.58 -34.77
N ALA A 607 -42.55 0.49 -35.39
CA ALA A 607 -43.15 0.40 -36.71
C ALA A 607 -42.50 1.42 -37.65
N SER A 608 -42.27 0.99 -38.89
CA SER A 608 -41.77 1.83 -39.98
C SER A 608 -42.56 1.57 -41.25
N THR A 609 -42.76 2.61 -42.05
CA THR A 609 -43.47 2.54 -43.33
C THR A 609 -42.45 2.39 -44.45
N LEU A 610 -42.63 1.38 -45.28
CA LEU A 610 -41.73 1.00 -46.36
C LEU A 610 -42.43 1.13 -47.72
N PRO A 611 -41.67 1.47 -48.77
CA PRO A 611 -42.18 1.37 -50.14
C PRO A 611 -42.52 -0.10 -50.47
N PRO A 612 -43.49 -0.33 -51.38
CA PRO A 612 -43.87 -1.68 -51.79
C PRO A 612 -42.67 -2.43 -52.39
N GLN A 613 -42.53 -3.72 -52.07
CA GLN A 613 -41.41 -4.59 -52.50
C GLN A 613 -40.05 -4.14 -51.97
N ALA A 614 -39.97 -3.79 -50.68
CA ALA A 614 -38.71 -3.42 -50.05
C ALA A 614 -37.66 -4.56 -50.11
N ARG A 615 -36.40 -4.22 -50.35
CA ARG A 615 -35.29 -5.19 -50.34
C ARG A 615 -34.98 -5.65 -48.91
N GLY A 616 -34.38 -6.84 -48.77
CA GLY A 616 -33.96 -7.39 -47.46
C GLY A 616 -33.15 -6.41 -46.59
N SER A 617 -32.26 -5.63 -47.19
CA SER A 617 -31.45 -4.61 -46.51
C SER A 617 -32.27 -3.50 -45.84
N VAL A 618 -33.48 -3.23 -46.34
CA VAL A 618 -34.40 -2.24 -45.76
C VAL A 618 -35.01 -2.78 -44.46
N TYR A 619 -35.31 -4.08 -44.39
CA TYR A 619 -35.76 -4.72 -43.15
C TYR A 619 -34.62 -4.81 -42.11
N GLU A 620 -33.38 -5.01 -42.53
CA GLU A 620 -32.20 -4.93 -41.63
C GLU A 620 -32.04 -3.51 -41.04
N ALA A 621 -32.29 -2.48 -41.85
CA ALA A 621 -32.27 -1.09 -41.39
C ALA A 621 -33.41 -0.79 -40.39
N THR A 622 -34.62 -1.30 -40.63
CA THR A 622 -35.73 -1.14 -39.66
C THR A 622 -35.49 -1.92 -38.37
N LEU A 623 -34.85 -3.08 -38.43
CA LEU A 623 -34.41 -3.83 -37.25
C LEU A 623 -33.34 -3.05 -36.46
N ALA A 624 -32.36 -2.45 -37.15
CA ALA A 624 -31.35 -1.61 -36.51
C ALA A 624 -31.99 -0.41 -35.77
N ALA A 625 -32.96 0.23 -36.42
CA ALA A 625 -33.71 1.34 -35.84
C ALA A 625 -34.55 0.89 -34.63
N ALA A 626 -35.23 -0.27 -34.73
CA ALA A 626 -35.98 -0.86 -33.64
C ALA A 626 -35.08 -1.17 -32.44
N LEU A 627 -33.93 -1.82 -32.67
CA LEU A 627 -32.94 -2.14 -31.62
C LEU A 627 -32.42 -0.89 -30.93
N THR A 628 -32.07 0.15 -31.70
CA THR A 628 -31.53 1.40 -31.16
C THR A 628 -32.60 2.16 -30.37
N SER A 629 -33.83 2.19 -30.88
CA SER A 629 -34.98 2.83 -30.25
C SER A 629 -35.38 2.16 -28.94
N LYS A 630 -35.33 0.82 -28.90
CA LYS A 630 -35.89 0.00 -27.80
C LYS A 630 -34.85 -0.55 -26.83
N LEU A 631 -33.59 -0.17 -27.02
CA LEU A 631 -32.49 -0.54 -26.14
C LEU A 631 -32.72 -0.13 -24.66
N PRO A 632 -33.29 1.05 -24.34
CA PRO A 632 -33.57 1.41 -22.95
C PRO A 632 -34.59 0.49 -22.27
N GLU A 633 -35.69 0.15 -22.95
CA GLU A 633 -36.71 -0.78 -22.42
C GLU A 633 -36.15 -2.20 -22.26
N LEU A 634 -35.32 -2.66 -23.19
CA LEU A 634 -34.63 -3.94 -23.07
C LEU A 634 -33.74 -4.02 -21.82
N ARG A 635 -33.01 -2.94 -21.52
CA ARG A 635 -32.16 -2.85 -20.32
C ARG A 635 -32.97 -2.87 -19.03
N THR A 636 -34.11 -2.18 -18.99
CA THR A 636 -34.95 -2.17 -17.79
C THR A 636 -35.56 -3.54 -17.51
N TRP A 637 -35.98 -4.28 -18.54
CA TRP A 637 -36.49 -5.63 -18.39
C TRP A 637 -35.42 -6.61 -17.90
N LEU A 638 -34.20 -6.55 -18.45
CA LEU A 638 -33.09 -7.40 -18.02
C LEU A 638 -32.64 -7.08 -16.59
N ALA A 639 -32.65 -5.80 -16.19
CA ALA A 639 -32.36 -5.39 -14.83
C ALA A 639 -33.45 -5.82 -13.83
N ALA A 640 -34.71 -5.94 -14.27
CA ALA A 640 -35.79 -6.49 -13.45
C ALA A 640 -35.65 -8.02 -13.30
N ALA A 641 -35.35 -8.73 -14.39
CA ALA A 641 -35.12 -10.17 -14.37
C ALA A 641 -33.90 -10.56 -13.51
N ALA A 642 -32.83 -9.76 -13.54
CA ALA A 642 -31.65 -9.96 -12.69
C ALA A 642 -31.96 -9.84 -11.18
N ARG A 643 -32.93 -8.98 -10.81
CA ARG A 643 -33.36 -8.81 -9.41
C ARG A 643 -34.23 -9.96 -8.92
N GLU A 644 -35.09 -10.52 -9.78
CA GLU A 644 -35.91 -11.70 -9.44
C GLU A 644 -35.09 -12.99 -9.30
N ALA A 645 -33.90 -13.06 -9.90
CA ALA A 645 -33.02 -14.24 -9.86
C ALA A 645 -32.06 -14.29 -8.66
N GLN A 646 -32.03 -13.25 -7.81
CA GLN A 646 -31.25 -13.22 -6.57
C GLN A 646 -32.07 -13.82 -5.43
N PRO A 647 -31.54 -14.80 -4.67
CA PRO A 647 -32.25 -15.44 -3.56
C PRO A 647 -32.50 -14.51 -2.36
#